data_AF-W6ZJE9-F1
#
_entry.id   AF-W6ZJE9-F1
#
_cell.length_a   1.000
_cell.length_b   1.000
_cell.length_c   1.000
_cell.angle_alpha   90.00
_cell.angle_beta   90.00
_cell.angle_gamma   90.00
#
_symmetry.space_group_name_H-M   'P 1'
#
loop_
_entity.id
_entity.type
_entity.pdbx_description
1 polymer ?
#
loop_
_entity_poly.entity_id
_entity_poly.type
_entity_poly.pdbx_seq_one_letter_code
_entity_poly.pdbx_strand_id
1 'polypeptide(L)'
;MRLLHFDQFDRLLLTDFHGKPIPPYAILSHRWEESEILFEDIAGETYKEKRDGYRKLMFCAQQAAQDQLQYFWIDTCCIKRWDRLERSRAINSMFRWYSKAAKCYVFLSDVPNATDTIQSGSWEASFRASVWFTRGWTLQELIAPASVEFFSCREQRLGDKRSLEQLVHEITKIPLAVLQNHPLDQFSLHERMHWADNRVTTEQEDIVYCLFGLLGVTMQINYGEGKDKAWRRLQTEIEATNSTPSIIPFSRNEQFVGRESQLATLQAYLFSNDHTTTMTRLAIVGLGGTGKSQLALELAYRVREEIKTCSVFWLDASNTDSLERSYESIAQRLNIPGWDDEKVDAKQLVKSHLEKEDTAHCLLIFDNLEDITLRAGGISSAGEVGLTAYLPQSTRCHVVFTTTESSLAEQMASHALIELQELTPDAAKEMLKNYLNKDKKFDSTEEQHARLLLQELSHLPLAIVQAAAYINATAISLEGYQSKLKTHNDYDVNQDSGPSSDKLQRLRAKDPVATTLFISLDEIHRSNALAVDYLLLAACVASKDIPFDLFDDENIRERENAIHLLSKYGLVTRRPEDSALDLHRLVHCALQEWLQQQNQFQEQIDYAIRRLLQIFPEDDYQNMSKWRRLFPHTKYALLYRSPEAEDVEWVGLVSKYAKALYRDGHYNEAEVLFIQVTDSRRRVLGDEHPSTLICVANLSSTYAKQGRWKEVENLDMQVLEMAKRVLGDEHPNTLICISNLASTYLYQKRWKEAEELEQQVIEIRKRVLGDEHPNTLISMSNLAATHSNQQRWKEAENLLVQVAETSKRILGHEHPETLVSMSNLAFILRAQGRHEEAISLIQPCYQLRERVLGAHHPDTKWAFALLNKCRARK
;
A
#
# COMPACT_ATOMS: atom_id res chain seq x y z
N MET A 1 10.64 -5.41 13.07
CA MET A 1 11.86 -5.29 12.25
C MET A 1 12.16 -6.69 11.75
N ARG A 2 12.47 -6.84 10.45
CA ARG A 2 12.86 -8.13 9.88
C ARG A 2 14.37 -8.16 9.66
N LEU A 3 14.99 -9.31 9.86
CA LEU A 3 16.43 -9.51 9.67
C LEU A 3 16.68 -10.70 8.76
N LEU A 4 17.74 -10.62 7.96
CA LEU A 4 18.22 -11.69 7.10
C LEU A 4 19.19 -12.60 7.84
N HIS A 5 19.18 -13.88 7.49
CA HIS A 5 20.23 -14.84 7.85
C HIS A 5 20.24 -16.01 6.86
N PHE A 6 21.32 -16.78 6.85
CA PHE A 6 21.36 -18.06 6.15
C PHE A 6 20.87 -19.20 7.06
N ASP A 7 20.17 -20.18 6.46
CA ASP A 7 19.87 -21.45 7.12
C ASP A 7 21.04 -22.45 7.01
N GLN A 8 20.85 -23.66 7.52
CA GLN A 8 21.88 -24.72 7.47
C GLN A 8 22.16 -25.26 6.05
N PHE A 9 21.35 -24.87 5.07
CA PHE A 9 21.44 -25.28 3.67
C PHE A 9 21.85 -24.12 2.75
N ASP A 10 22.43 -23.06 3.31
CA ASP A 10 22.83 -21.84 2.59
C ASP A 10 21.68 -21.16 1.84
N ARG A 11 20.44 -21.30 2.31
CA ARG A 11 19.30 -20.52 1.82
C ARG A 11 19.14 -19.26 2.65
N LEU A 12 18.92 -18.15 1.96
CA LEU A 12 18.70 -16.86 2.56
C LEU A 12 17.25 -16.76 3.07
N LEU A 13 17.09 -16.48 4.36
CA LEU A 13 15.78 -16.38 5.02
C LEU A 13 15.60 -14.99 5.63
N LEU A 14 14.35 -14.55 5.68
CA LEU A 14 13.94 -13.31 6.34
C LEU A 14 13.06 -13.64 7.56
N THR A 15 13.53 -13.27 8.75
CA THR A 15 12.82 -13.53 10.01
C THR A 15 12.24 -12.25 10.60
N ASP A 16 10.96 -12.27 10.98
CA ASP A 16 10.28 -11.14 11.62
C ASP A 16 10.41 -11.20 13.16
N PHE A 17 10.92 -10.10 13.74
CA PHE A 17 11.08 -9.93 15.18
C PHE A 17 10.03 -8.98 15.79
N HIS A 18 8.88 -8.77 15.13
CA HIS A 18 7.78 -8.00 15.71
C HIS A 18 7.34 -8.59 17.07
N GLY A 19 7.28 -7.75 18.11
CA GLY A 19 6.96 -8.16 19.49
C GLY A 19 7.98 -9.07 20.16
N LYS A 20 9.13 -9.35 19.52
CA LYS A 20 10.20 -10.23 20.03
C LYS A 20 11.48 -9.42 20.30
N PRO A 21 12.34 -9.86 21.22
CA PRO A 21 13.66 -9.25 21.39
C PRO A 21 14.47 -9.37 20.09
N ILE A 22 15.03 -8.25 19.62
CA ILE A 22 15.83 -8.21 18.41
C ILE A 22 17.26 -8.68 18.75
N PRO A 23 17.80 -9.71 18.06
CA PRO A 23 19.17 -10.20 18.30
C PRO A 23 20.21 -9.15 17.86
N PRO A 24 21.51 -9.32 18.16
CA PRO A 24 22.56 -8.52 17.53
C PRO A 24 22.57 -8.72 16.01
N TYR A 25 22.69 -7.62 15.26
CA TYR A 25 22.72 -7.66 13.79
C TYR A 25 23.69 -6.64 13.21
N ALA A 26 24.12 -6.90 11.98
CA ALA A 26 24.83 -5.95 11.13
C ALA A 26 23.88 -5.21 10.19
N ILE A 27 24.31 -4.06 9.68
CA ILE A 27 23.61 -3.31 8.64
C ILE A 27 24.55 -3.11 7.46
N LEU A 28 24.03 -3.25 6.24
CA LEU A 28 24.70 -2.76 5.03
C LEU A 28 24.26 -1.33 4.73
N SER A 29 25.23 -0.43 4.63
CA SER A 29 25.06 0.90 4.06
C SER A 29 25.69 0.91 2.66
N HIS A 30 24.90 1.24 1.64
CA HIS A 30 25.35 1.17 0.25
C HIS A 30 24.62 2.17 -0.65
N ARG A 31 25.07 2.24 -1.91
CA ARG A 31 24.36 2.94 -2.98
C ARG A 31 23.39 1.99 -3.69
N TRP A 32 22.18 2.50 -3.93
CA TRP A 32 21.18 1.85 -4.77
C TRP A 32 21.60 1.92 -6.24
N GLU A 33 21.64 0.77 -6.90
CA GLU A 33 21.90 0.62 -8.33
C GLU A 33 20.68 -0.04 -9.02
N GLU A 34 20.72 -0.23 -10.34
CA GLU A 34 19.54 -0.69 -11.10
C GLU A 34 19.11 -2.15 -10.78
N SER A 35 20.00 -2.96 -10.21
CA SER A 35 19.78 -4.39 -9.92
C SER A 35 19.75 -4.73 -8.42
N GLU A 36 19.10 -3.91 -7.60
CA GLU A 36 18.95 -4.21 -6.16
C GLU A 36 17.99 -5.37 -5.89
N ILE A 37 18.32 -6.18 -4.89
CA ILE A 37 17.46 -7.25 -4.37
C ILE A 37 16.32 -6.61 -3.58
N LEU A 38 15.09 -6.97 -3.93
CA LEU A 38 13.88 -6.55 -3.25
C LEU A 38 13.39 -7.63 -2.29
N PHE A 39 12.42 -7.27 -1.44
CA PHE A 39 11.78 -8.20 -0.52
C PHE A 39 11.22 -9.44 -1.26
N GLU A 40 10.61 -9.21 -2.42
CA GLU A 40 9.98 -10.26 -3.23
C GLU A 40 11.00 -11.24 -3.82
N ASP A 41 12.22 -10.77 -4.09
CA ASP A 41 13.27 -11.64 -4.63
C ASP A 41 13.74 -12.65 -3.58
N ILE A 42 13.70 -12.29 -2.28
CA ILE A 42 13.99 -13.19 -1.17
C ILE A 42 12.91 -14.26 -1.07
N ALA A 43 11.65 -13.83 -1.11
CA ALA A 43 10.47 -14.68 -1.04
C ALA A 43 10.42 -15.71 -2.19
N GLY A 44 10.70 -15.26 -3.41
CA GLY A 44 10.66 -16.08 -4.63
C GLY A 44 11.96 -16.86 -4.91
N GLU A 45 12.97 -16.75 -4.05
CA GLU A 45 14.32 -17.31 -4.26
C GLU A 45 15.02 -16.85 -5.57
N THR A 46 14.56 -15.74 -6.18
CA THR A 46 15.12 -15.17 -7.43
C THR A 46 16.27 -14.19 -7.19
N TYR A 47 16.63 -13.94 -5.92
CA TYR A 47 17.69 -12.98 -5.54
C TYR A 47 19.07 -13.26 -6.16
N LYS A 48 19.31 -14.46 -6.70
CA LYS A 48 20.55 -14.82 -7.40
C LYS A 48 20.63 -14.28 -8.83
N GLU A 49 19.50 -13.91 -9.44
CA GLU A 49 19.42 -13.39 -10.80
C GLU A 49 19.94 -11.95 -10.89
N LYS A 50 19.84 -11.20 -9.79
CA LYS A 50 20.28 -9.80 -9.69
C LYS A 50 21.74 -9.71 -9.25
N ARG A 51 22.64 -9.76 -10.23
CA ARG A 51 24.09 -9.92 -10.01
C ARG A 51 24.70 -8.92 -9.01
N ASP A 52 24.45 -7.61 -9.16
CA ASP A 52 25.10 -6.61 -8.31
C ASP A 52 24.48 -6.53 -6.91
N GLY A 53 23.13 -6.58 -6.82
CA GLY A 53 22.43 -6.69 -5.55
C GLY A 53 22.86 -7.95 -4.77
N TYR A 54 22.97 -9.10 -5.44
CA TYR A 54 23.45 -10.35 -4.84
C TYR A 54 24.86 -10.24 -4.30
N ARG A 55 25.75 -9.57 -5.04
CA ARG A 55 27.12 -9.33 -4.57
C ARG A 55 27.15 -8.52 -3.28
N LYS A 56 26.40 -7.41 -3.20
CA LYS A 56 26.31 -6.56 -2.00
C LYS A 56 25.73 -7.31 -0.80
N LEU A 57 24.71 -8.13 -1.05
CA LEU A 57 24.10 -8.97 -0.04
C LEU A 57 25.09 -9.99 0.53
N MET A 58 25.77 -10.72 -0.36
CA MET A 58 26.77 -11.72 0.04
C MET A 58 27.93 -11.09 0.79
N PHE A 59 28.38 -9.91 0.36
CA PHE A 59 29.39 -9.13 1.08
C PHE A 59 28.94 -8.85 2.53
N CYS A 60 27.73 -8.31 2.73
CA CYS A 60 27.21 -8.03 4.07
C CYS A 60 27.15 -9.30 4.94
N ALA A 61 26.63 -10.40 4.37
CA ALA A 61 26.50 -11.67 5.08
C ALA A 61 27.86 -12.26 5.49
N GLN A 62 28.85 -12.21 4.60
CA GLN A 62 30.20 -12.69 4.87
C GLN A 62 30.88 -11.87 5.96
N GLN A 63 30.73 -10.55 5.95
CA GLN A 63 31.29 -9.69 6.99
C GLN A 63 30.59 -9.89 8.33
N ALA A 64 29.26 -10.00 8.33
CA ALA A 64 28.50 -10.34 9.53
C ALA A 64 28.99 -11.67 10.14
N ALA A 65 29.20 -12.70 9.31
CA ALA A 65 29.72 -13.98 9.76
C ALA A 65 31.14 -13.88 10.35
N GLN A 66 32.03 -13.09 9.75
CA GLN A 66 33.38 -12.82 10.27
C GLN A 66 33.34 -12.16 11.66
N ASP A 67 32.39 -11.25 11.86
CA ASP A 67 32.13 -10.57 13.14
C ASP A 67 31.23 -11.38 14.11
N GLN A 68 30.96 -12.66 13.80
CA GLN A 68 30.13 -13.56 14.61
C GLN A 68 28.67 -13.08 14.80
N LEU A 69 28.16 -12.32 13.83
CA LEU A 69 26.77 -11.87 13.75
C LEU A 69 26.00 -12.81 12.81
N GLN A 70 25.01 -13.52 13.35
CA GLN A 70 24.14 -14.39 12.56
C GLN A 70 23.19 -13.60 11.65
N TYR A 71 22.78 -12.41 12.10
CA TYR A 71 21.74 -11.62 11.45
C TYR A 71 22.30 -10.35 10.84
N PHE A 72 21.73 -9.94 9.71
CA PHE A 72 22.04 -8.68 9.05
C PHE A 72 20.80 -8.04 8.44
N TRP A 73 20.90 -6.76 8.10
CA TRP A 73 19.79 -5.97 7.60
C TRP A 73 20.21 -5.12 6.41
N ILE A 74 19.36 -5.13 5.39
CA ILE A 74 19.50 -4.35 4.15
C ILE A 74 18.10 -3.80 3.85
N ASP A 75 17.98 -2.49 3.68
CA ASP A 75 16.70 -1.78 3.55
C ASP A 75 15.86 -2.29 2.38
N THR A 76 16.48 -2.49 1.21
CA THR A 76 15.82 -2.88 -0.05
C THR A 76 15.06 -4.21 0.04
N CYS A 77 15.55 -5.17 0.84
CA CYS A 77 14.95 -6.50 0.96
C CYS A 77 14.38 -6.84 2.35
N CYS A 78 14.61 -6.00 3.36
CA CYS A 78 13.98 -6.18 4.68
C CYS A 78 12.68 -5.39 4.85
N ILE A 79 12.40 -4.41 3.98
CA ILE A 79 11.19 -3.58 4.01
C ILE A 79 10.31 -3.91 2.80
N LYS A 80 9.02 -4.18 3.04
CA LYS A 80 8.04 -4.36 1.96
C LYS A 80 7.74 -3.03 1.28
N ARG A 81 8.24 -2.85 0.05
CA ARG A 81 8.01 -1.64 -0.75
C ARG A 81 6.52 -1.38 -1.02
N TRP A 82 5.72 -2.43 -1.18
CA TRP A 82 4.28 -2.34 -1.45
C TRP A 82 3.43 -2.06 -0.21
N ASP A 83 4.01 -2.16 0.98
CA ASP A 83 3.33 -1.83 2.24
C ASP A 83 3.72 -0.41 2.67
N ARG A 84 2.84 0.55 2.37
CA ARG A 84 3.04 1.98 2.66
C ARG A 84 3.23 2.26 4.14
N LEU A 85 2.47 1.56 4.97
CA LEU A 85 2.48 1.73 6.41
C LEU A 85 3.78 1.18 6.97
N GLU A 86 4.23 0.03 6.49
CA GLU A 86 5.55 -0.50 6.80
C GLU A 86 6.67 0.45 6.38
N ARG A 87 6.65 0.97 5.15
CA ARG A 87 7.67 1.90 4.64
C ARG A 87 7.74 3.19 5.46
N SER A 88 6.60 3.82 5.73
CA SER A 88 6.54 5.04 6.55
C SER A 88 7.02 4.79 7.99
N ARG A 89 6.64 3.66 8.59
CA ARG A 89 7.15 3.22 9.90
C ARG A 89 8.65 2.99 9.87
N ALA A 90 9.17 2.39 8.79
CA ALA A 90 10.58 2.09 8.64
C ALA A 90 11.42 3.37 8.58
N ILE A 91 11.02 4.35 7.77
CA ILE A 91 11.71 5.64 7.67
C ILE A 91 11.74 6.37 9.02
N ASN A 92 10.60 6.41 9.72
CA ASN A 92 10.52 7.02 11.06
C ASN A 92 11.31 6.23 12.14
N SER A 93 11.66 4.97 11.88
CA SER A 93 12.37 4.10 12.83
C SER A 93 13.84 3.85 12.47
N MET A 94 14.28 4.27 11.27
CA MET A 94 15.59 3.91 10.70
C MET A 94 16.74 4.27 11.63
N PHE A 95 16.79 5.49 12.16
CA PHE A 95 17.81 5.91 13.13
C PHE A 95 17.86 5.02 14.38
N ARG A 96 16.70 4.59 14.88
CA ARG A 96 16.62 3.67 16.03
C ARG A 96 17.15 2.28 15.67
N TRP A 97 16.93 1.83 14.45
CA TRP A 97 17.47 0.56 13.95
C TRP A 97 18.99 0.67 13.72
N TYR A 98 19.47 1.76 13.13
CA TYR A 98 20.90 2.02 12.95
C TYR A 98 21.65 2.10 14.28
N SER A 99 21.10 2.83 15.27
CA SER A 99 21.73 2.98 16.59
C SER A 99 21.78 1.70 17.44
N LYS A 100 20.89 0.73 17.17
CA LYS A 100 20.89 -0.58 17.84
C LYS A 100 21.73 -1.64 17.10
N ALA A 101 22.21 -1.35 15.89
CA ALA A 101 23.03 -2.28 15.14
C ALA A 101 24.39 -2.47 15.83
N ALA A 102 24.90 -3.70 15.83
CA ALA A 102 26.21 -4.01 16.37
C ALA A 102 27.33 -3.47 15.46
N LYS A 103 27.12 -3.54 14.13
CA LYS A 103 28.06 -3.12 13.09
C LYS A 103 27.29 -2.50 11.92
N CYS A 104 27.86 -1.46 11.32
CA CYS A 104 27.44 -0.94 10.02
C CYS A 104 28.60 -1.07 9.03
N TYR A 105 28.38 -1.81 7.95
CA TYR A 105 29.35 -1.98 6.86
C TYR A 105 28.99 -1.02 5.73
N VAL A 106 29.87 -0.07 5.44
CA VAL A 106 29.73 0.89 4.35
C VAL A 106 30.45 0.34 3.14
N PHE A 107 29.69 0.01 2.10
CA PHE A 107 30.22 -0.49 0.83
C PHE A 107 30.32 0.65 -0.20
N LEU A 108 31.54 1.08 -0.49
CA LEU A 108 31.83 2.20 -1.40
C LEU A 108 32.13 1.67 -2.80
N SER A 109 31.11 1.61 -3.67
CA SER A 109 31.28 1.10 -5.04
C SER A 109 32.16 1.98 -5.94
N ASP A 110 32.43 3.22 -5.55
CA ASP A 110 33.24 4.21 -6.26
C ASP A 110 34.68 4.37 -5.75
N VAL A 111 35.08 3.63 -4.71
CA VAL A 111 36.43 3.73 -4.12
C VAL A 111 37.28 2.49 -4.44
N PRO A 112 38.44 2.64 -5.11
CA PRO A 112 39.36 1.55 -5.42
C PRO A 112 40.24 1.15 -4.22
N ASN A 113 41.04 0.09 -4.39
CA ASN A 113 41.88 -0.47 -3.32
C ASN A 113 43.06 0.44 -2.91
N ALA A 114 43.52 0.27 -1.66
CA ALA A 114 44.70 0.94 -1.14
C ALA A 114 46.03 0.42 -1.74
N THR A 115 46.03 -0.79 -2.33
CA THR A 115 47.23 -1.48 -2.84
C THR A 115 47.43 -1.37 -4.35
N ASP A 116 46.48 -0.80 -5.09
CA ASP A 116 46.47 -0.81 -6.57
C ASP A 116 47.21 0.38 -7.21
N THR A 117 47.84 1.27 -6.44
CA THR A 117 48.58 2.41 -6.98
C THR A 117 49.92 2.62 -6.28
N ILE A 118 50.96 2.81 -7.09
CA ILE A 118 52.38 3.07 -6.70
C ILE A 118 52.55 4.40 -5.92
N GLN A 119 51.45 5.05 -5.49
CA GLN A 119 51.46 6.25 -4.67
C GLN A 119 50.37 6.16 -3.59
N SER A 120 50.81 6.23 -2.33
CA SER A 120 50.01 6.13 -1.10
C SER A 120 48.96 7.23 -0.88
N GLY A 121 48.52 7.92 -1.94
CA GLY A 121 47.53 9.02 -1.88
C GLY A 121 46.32 8.86 -2.80
N SER A 122 46.18 7.75 -3.55
CA SER A 122 45.14 7.61 -4.58
C SER A 122 43.78 7.12 -4.05
N TRP A 123 43.73 6.21 -3.07
CA TRP A 123 42.45 5.73 -2.53
C TRP A 123 41.78 6.77 -1.62
N GLU A 124 42.56 7.55 -0.86
CA GLU A 124 42.04 8.62 0.00
C GLU A 124 41.37 9.72 -0.83
N ALA A 125 41.93 10.07 -1.99
CA ALA A 125 41.32 11.01 -2.91
C ALA A 125 39.95 10.51 -3.42
N SER A 126 39.85 9.23 -3.80
CA SER A 126 38.57 8.61 -4.18
C SER A 126 37.60 8.52 -3.00
N PHE A 127 38.08 8.23 -1.80
CA PHE A 127 37.28 8.22 -0.58
C PHE A 127 36.68 9.60 -0.28
N ARG A 128 37.49 10.67 -0.37
CA ARG A 128 37.04 12.06 -0.23
C ARG A 128 36.03 12.46 -1.30
N ALA A 129 36.18 11.92 -2.51
CA ALA A 129 35.28 12.16 -3.63
C ALA A 129 34.06 11.23 -3.65
N SER A 130 33.95 10.28 -2.71
CA SER A 130 32.90 9.28 -2.76
C SER A 130 31.52 9.92 -2.61
N VAL A 131 30.62 9.57 -3.51
CA VAL A 131 29.24 10.05 -3.54
C VAL A 131 28.49 9.57 -2.28
N TRP A 132 28.96 8.53 -1.61
CA TRP A 132 28.35 8.07 -0.36
C TRP A 132 28.29 9.17 0.71
N PHE A 133 29.33 10.00 0.83
CA PHE A 133 29.36 11.10 1.80
C PHE A 133 28.42 12.25 1.45
N THR A 134 27.99 12.35 0.19
CA THR A 134 27.08 13.40 -0.25
C THR A 134 25.62 12.99 -0.15
N ARG A 135 25.25 11.70 -0.03
CA ARG A 135 23.83 11.30 0.01
C ARG A 135 23.14 11.72 1.31
N GLY A 136 21.87 12.14 1.27
CA GLY A 136 21.08 12.47 2.48
C GLY A 136 21.02 11.33 3.51
N TRP A 137 20.50 10.16 3.11
CA TRP A 137 20.23 9.02 4.00
C TRP A 137 21.47 8.43 4.70
N THR A 138 22.65 8.52 4.09
CA THR A 138 23.90 8.03 4.70
C THR A 138 24.31 8.82 5.94
N LEU A 139 23.66 9.96 6.21
CA LEU A 139 23.86 10.76 7.42
C LEU A 139 23.49 9.96 8.67
N GLN A 140 22.32 9.31 8.65
CA GLN A 140 21.88 8.47 9.77
C GLN A 140 22.75 7.22 9.89
N GLU A 141 23.15 6.63 8.75
CA GLU A 141 24.00 5.43 8.69
C GLU A 141 25.41 5.69 9.23
N LEU A 142 25.92 6.93 9.12
CA LEU A 142 27.20 7.34 9.68
C LEU A 142 27.11 7.65 11.19
N ILE A 143 26.09 8.41 11.58
CA ILE A 143 25.99 8.97 12.94
C ILE A 143 25.42 7.95 13.92
N ALA A 144 24.35 7.25 13.57
CA ALA A 144 23.58 6.47 14.52
C ALA A 144 24.31 5.21 15.02
N PRO A 145 24.95 4.37 14.18
CA PRO A 145 25.61 3.16 14.65
C PRO A 145 26.87 3.48 15.46
N ALA A 146 27.09 2.76 16.55
CA ALA A 146 28.30 2.94 17.36
C ALA A 146 29.60 2.56 16.62
N SER A 147 29.51 1.60 15.68
CA SER A 147 30.62 1.09 14.87
C SER A 147 30.26 1.15 13.38
N VAL A 148 31.04 1.90 12.60
CA VAL A 148 30.90 2.00 11.14
C VAL A 148 32.25 1.64 10.50
N GLU A 149 32.26 0.73 9.54
CA GLU A 149 33.45 0.25 8.84
C GLU A 149 33.33 0.47 7.34
N PHE A 150 34.39 1.00 6.72
CA PHE A 150 34.39 1.38 5.31
C PHE A 150 35.13 0.34 4.47
N PHE A 151 34.52 -0.05 3.36
CA PHE A 151 35.05 -1.05 2.41
C PHE A 151 35.06 -0.51 0.99
N SER A 152 36.09 -0.89 0.22
CA SER A 152 36.25 -0.53 -1.18
C SER A 152 35.29 -1.30 -2.10
N CYS A 153 35.26 -0.94 -3.39
CA CYS A 153 34.49 -1.64 -4.42
C CYS A 153 34.96 -3.08 -4.68
N ARG A 154 36.10 -3.50 -4.10
CA ARG A 154 36.62 -4.88 -4.09
C ARG A 154 36.63 -5.49 -2.68
N GLU A 155 35.77 -4.99 -1.78
CA GLU A 155 35.48 -5.60 -0.48
C GLU A 155 36.67 -5.56 0.51
N GLN A 156 37.66 -4.69 0.27
CA GLN A 156 38.81 -4.48 1.15
C GLN A 156 38.49 -3.42 2.21
N ARG A 157 38.79 -3.72 3.49
CA ARG A 157 38.63 -2.80 4.62
C ARG A 157 39.59 -1.61 4.49
N LEU A 158 39.04 -0.40 4.43
CA LEU A 158 39.77 0.88 4.38
C LEU A 158 40.07 1.43 5.78
N GLY A 159 39.14 1.24 6.71
CA GLY A 159 39.21 1.73 8.08
C GLY A 159 37.84 1.77 8.74
N ASP A 160 37.77 2.28 9.96
CA ASP A 160 36.53 2.49 10.70
C ASP A 160 36.30 3.96 11.05
N LYS A 161 35.09 4.27 11.55
CA LYS A 161 34.67 5.61 11.95
C LYS A 161 35.66 6.31 12.87
N ARG A 162 36.35 5.56 13.74
CA ARG A 162 37.31 6.09 14.71
C ARG A 162 38.68 6.28 14.08
N SER A 163 39.16 5.32 13.29
CA SER A 163 40.46 5.44 12.62
C SER A 163 40.48 6.52 11.54
N LEU A 164 39.32 6.80 10.93
CA LEU A 164 39.15 7.80 9.86
C LEU A 164 38.40 9.06 10.32
N GLU A 165 38.25 9.31 11.62
CA GLU A 165 37.40 10.39 12.15
C GLU A 165 37.79 11.78 11.62
N GLN A 166 39.10 12.06 11.48
CA GLN A 166 39.57 13.34 10.93
C GLN A 166 39.20 13.49 9.46
N LEU A 167 39.42 12.44 8.67
CA LEU A 167 39.07 12.41 7.25
C LEU A 167 37.57 12.59 7.04
N VAL A 168 36.76 11.85 7.79
CA VAL A 168 35.30 11.93 7.74
C VAL A 168 34.80 13.30 8.20
N HIS A 169 35.38 13.87 9.25
CA HIS A 169 35.07 15.23 9.71
C HIS A 169 35.39 16.28 8.62
N GLU A 170 36.54 16.18 7.97
CA GLU A 170 36.93 17.10 6.90
C GLU A 170 35.98 17.06 5.71
N ILE A 171 35.50 15.86 5.34
CA ILE A 171 34.56 15.65 4.24
C ILE A 171 33.15 16.14 4.61
N THR A 172 32.63 15.70 5.76
CA THR A 172 31.21 15.86 6.11
C THR A 172 30.90 17.10 6.97
N LYS A 173 31.93 17.71 7.57
CA LYS A 173 31.83 18.77 8.59
C LYS A 173 31.09 18.35 9.88
N ILE A 174 30.82 17.06 10.07
CA ILE A 174 30.23 16.54 11.30
C ILE A 174 31.26 16.62 12.44
N PRO A 175 30.94 17.18 13.62
CA PRO A 175 31.90 17.32 14.71
C PRO A 175 32.54 15.99 15.13
N LEU A 176 33.84 16.02 15.47
CA LEU A 176 34.57 14.82 15.92
C LEU A 176 33.89 14.14 17.12
N ALA A 177 33.35 14.92 18.06
CA ALA A 177 32.61 14.38 19.21
C ALA A 177 31.40 13.51 18.79
N VAL A 178 30.70 13.88 17.71
CA VAL A 178 29.59 13.07 17.15
C VAL A 178 30.12 11.78 16.54
N LEU A 179 31.23 11.84 15.80
CA LEU A 179 31.89 10.65 15.22
C LEU A 179 32.43 9.71 16.30
N GLN A 180 32.75 10.25 17.48
CA GLN A 180 33.16 9.50 18.68
C GLN A 180 31.97 9.00 19.52
N ASN A 181 30.74 9.08 19.02
CA ASN A 181 29.50 8.63 19.66
C ASN A 181 29.10 9.40 20.93
N HIS A 182 29.46 10.69 21.04
CA HIS A 182 28.89 11.53 22.10
C HIS A 182 27.37 11.71 21.92
N PRO A 183 26.60 11.81 23.02
CA PRO A 183 25.17 12.07 22.97
C PRO A 183 24.80 13.30 22.13
N LEU A 184 23.78 13.15 21.25
CA LEU A 184 23.38 14.21 20.32
C LEU A 184 22.74 15.42 21.03
N ASP A 185 22.19 15.23 22.23
CA ASP A 185 21.59 16.28 23.08
C ASP A 185 22.55 17.40 23.46
N GLN A 186 23.87 17.16 23.38
CA GLN A 186 24.92 18.17 23.56
C GLN A 186 24.98 19.20 22.43
N PHE A 187 24.37 18.91 21.27
CA PHE A 187 24.33 19.78 20.10
C PHE A 187 22.94 20.38 19.93
N SER A 188 22.88 21.66 19.58
CA SER A 188 21.61 22.35 19.30
C SER A 188 20.90 21.74 18.09
N LEU A 189 19.57 21.88 18.03
CA LEU A 189 18.78 21.42 16.87
C LEU A 189 19.27 22.07 15.57
N HIS A 190 19.62 23.36 15.63
CA HIS A 190 20.15 24.12 14.50
C HIS A 190 21.47 23.55 13.98
N GLU A 191 22.40 23.18 14.86
CA GLU A 191 23.65 22.52 14.45
C GLU A 191 23.40 21.17 13.78
N ARG A 192 22.48 20.37 14.32
CA ARG A 192 22.15 19.06 13.74
C ARG A 192 21.50 19.18 12.36
N MET A 193 20.68 20.21 12.14
CA MET A 193 20.07 20.50 10.84
C MET A 193 21.14 20.84 9.78
N HIS A 194 22.16 21.62 10.14
CA HIS A 194 23.25 21.99 9.23
C HIS A 194 24.09 20.80 8.72
N TRP A 195 24.06 19.64 9.36
CA TRP A 195 24.77 18.45 8.89
C TRP A 195 24.22 17.88 7.57
N ALA A 196 23.04 18.34 7.14
CA ALA A 196 22.45 17.99 5.85
C ALA A 196 22.79 19.00 4.73
N ASP A 197 23.33 20.19 5.01
CA ASP A 197 23.41 21.28 4.02
C ASP A 197 24.18 20.93 2.73
N ASN A 198 25.24 20.15 2.85
CA ASN A 198 26.09 19.75 1.71
C ASN A 198 25.67 18.41 1.09
N ARG A 199 24.49 17.89 1.46
CA ARG A 199 23.99 16.61 0.98
C ARG A 199 23.07 16.76 -0.23
N VAL A 200 23.14 15.76 -1.10
CA VAL A 200 22.35 15.56 -2.30
C VAL A 200 21.37 14.42 -2.05
N THR A 201 20.15 14.59 -2.51
CA THR A 201 19.10 13.60 -2.38
C THR A 201 18.42 13.32 -3.70
N THR A 202 17.84 12.13 -3.83
CA THR A 202 17.12 11.72 -5.04
C THR A 202 15.84 12.52 -5.17
N GLU A 203 15.01 12.53 -4.13
CA GLU A 203 13.87 13.44 -4.02
C GLU A 203 14.27 14.64 -3.14
N GLN A 204 13.69 15.81 -3.40
CA GLN A 204 14.14 17.04 -2.75
C GLN A 204 13.81 17.07 -1.25
N GLU A 205 12.74 16.39 -0.84
CA GLU A 205 12.25 16.32 0.55
C GLU A 205 13.08 15.39 1.44
N ASP A 206 13.81 14.43 0.86
CA ASP A 206 14.70 13.52 1.60
C ASP A 206 15.77 14.27 2.42
N ILE A 207 16.10 15.51 2.02
CA ILE A 207 17.05 16.35 2.77
C ILE A 207 16.51 16.68 4.18
N VAL A 208 15.20 16.68 4.33
CA VAL A 208 14.48 16.86 5.60
C VAL A 208 14.31 15.50 6.28
N TYR A 209 13.87 14.48 5.54
CA TYR A 209 13.56 13.16 6.10
C TYR A 209 14.80 12.44 6.65
N CYS A 210 15.97 12.69 6.07
CA CYS A 210 17.23 12.19 6.60
C CYS A 210 17.59 12.76 7.99
N LEU A 211 16.91 13.81 8.47
CA LEU A 211 17.13 14.41 9.79
C LEU A 211 16.22 13.89 10.91
N PHE A 212 15.14 13.16 10.59
CA PHE A 212 14.11 12.77 11.58
C PHE A 212 14.69 12.16 12.85
N GLY A 213 15.55 11.15 12.69
CA GLY A 213 16.16 10.47 13.81
C GLY A 213 17.18 11.30 14.60
N LEU A 214 17.88 12.22 13.93
CA LEU A 214 18.86 13.12 14.55
C LEU A 214 18.17 14.18 15.42
N LEU A 215 16.96 14.56 15.02
CA LEU A 215 16.13 15.56 15.69
C LEU A 215 15.12 14.92 16.66
N GLY A 216 14.93 13.60 16.62
CA GLY A 216 13.95 12.89 17.45
C GLY A 216 12.50 13.18 17.05
N VAL A 217 12.25 13.49 15.77
CA VAL A 217 10.93 13.85 15.25
C VAL A 217 10.31 12.67 14.51
N THR A 218 9.00 12.50 14.65
CA THR A 218 8.19 11.54 13.89
C THR A 218 7.05 12.27 13.22
N MET A 219 7.02 12.25 11.89
CA MET A 219 5.99 12.93 11.09
C MET A 219 5.65 12.13 9.83
N GLN A 220 4.50 12.45 9.25
CA GLN A 220 4.08 11.87 7.98
C GLN A 220 4.96 12.39 6.84
N ILE A 221 5.33 11.50 5.94
CA ILE A 221 6.22 11.79 4.83
C ILE A 221 5.35 12.11 3.61
N ASN A 222 5.65 13.22 2.95
CA ASN A 222 4.89 13.74 1.82
C ASN A 222 5.85 14.11 0.69
N TYR A 223 6.04 13.23 -0.27
CA TYR A 223 6.85 13.56 -1.43
C TYR A 223 6.02 14.31 -2.48
N GLY A 224 6.64 15.24 -3.19
CA GLY A 224 5.99 16.13 -4.15
C GLY A 224 5.54 17.48 -3.55
N GLU A 225 5.69 17.69 -2.23
CA GLU A 225 5.41 18.98 -1.61
C GLU A 225 6.55 20.00 -1.80
N GLY A 226 7.75 19.52 -2.11
CA GLY A 226 8.97 20.31 -2.28
C GLY A 226 9.75 20.50 -0.98
N LYS A 227 11.07 20.68 -1.11
CA LYS A 227 12.03 20.82 0.00
C LYS A 227 11.59 21.86 1.03
N ASP A 228 11.20 23.06 0.60
CA ASP A 228 10.92 24.18 1.51
C ASP A 228 9.68 23.94 2.36
N LYS A 229 8.65 23.29 1.79
CA LYS A 229 7.43 22.93 2.52
C LYS A 229 7.69 21.82 3.54
N ALA A 230 8.48 20.81 3.16
CA ALA A 230 8.92 19.76 4.06
C ALA A 230 9.71 20.34 5.26
N TRP A 231 10.61 21.30 5.02
CA TRP A 231 11.36 21.98 6.09
C TRP A 231 10.46 22.71 7.08
N ARG A 232 9.45 23.43 6.58
CA ARG A 232 8.50 24.15 7.44
C ARG A 232 7.63 23.21 8.26
N ARG A 233 7.20 22.08 7.69
CA ARG A 233 6.50 21.03 8.44
C ARG A 233 7.39 20.46 9.55
N LEU A 234 8.65 20.15 9.24
CA LEU A 234 9.62 19.70 10.25
C LEU A 234 9.79 20.74 11.36
N GLN A 235 9.96 22.03 11.03
CA GLN A 235 10.04 23.11 12.03
C GLN A 235 8.80 23.15 12.90
N THR A 236 7.60 23.02 12.29
CA THR A 236 6.36 23.00 13.05
C THR A 236 6.29 21.81 14.00
N GLU A 237 6.71 20.61 13.57
CA GLU A 237 6.75 19.41 14.43
C GLU A 237 7.78 19.55 15.57
N ILE A 238 8.91 20.21 15.31
CA ILE A 238 9.92 20.54 16.33
C ILE A 238 9.34 21.49 17.37
N GLU A 239 8.71 22.58 16.94
CA GLU A 239 8.06 23.55 17.84
C GLU A 239 6.87 22.92 18.59
N ALA A 240 6.24 21.93 17.97
CA ALA A 240 5.10 21.17 18.48
C ALA A 240 5.48 20.06 19.48
N THR A 241 6.75 19.87 19.84
CA THR A 241 7.17 18.83 20.83
C THR A 241 6.52 18.97 22.22
N ASN A 242 5.85 20.10 22.51
CA ASN A 242 5.00 20.32 23.70
C ASN A 242 3.48 20.40 23.40
N SER A 243 3.03 20.05 22.19
CA SER A 243 1.64 20.19 21.72
C SER A 243 0.94 18.84 21.54
N THR A 244 -0.38 18.87 21.35
CA THR A 244 -1.19 17.65 21.22
C THR A 244 -0.99 16.95 19.87
N PRO A 245 -0.96 15.61 19.83
CA PRO A 245 -0.66 14.84 18.63
C PRO A 245 -1.66 15.14 17.50
N SER A 246 -1.17 15.44 16.30
CA SER A 246 -1.97 15.74 15.11
C SER A 246 -1.46 14.96 13.88
N ILE A 247 -2.33 14.75 12.89
CA ILE A 247 -2.05 14.15 11.58
C ILE A 247 -2.69 15.06 10.52
N ILE A 248 -1.86 15.84 9.82
CA ILE A 248 -2.25 16.65 8.67
C ILE A 248 -1.39 16.22 7.47
N PRO A 249 -1.98 15.53 6.48
CA PRO A 249 -1.24 14.81 5.43
C PRO A 249 -0.77 15.71 4.29
N PHE A 250 -1.05 17.01 4.32
CA PHE A 250 -0.67 17.93 3.25
C PHE A 250 0.01 19.19 3.82
N SER A 251 1.03 19.70 3.13
CA SER A 251 1.59 21.02 3.42
C SER A 251 0.55 22.12 3.26
N ARG A 252 0.59 23.14 4.12
CA ARG A 252 -0.25 24.34 3.98
C ARG A 252 -0.03 24.98 2.61
N ASN A 253 -1.12 25.39 1.97
CA ASN A 253 -1.08 26.05 0.67
C ASN A 253 -0.84 27.55 0.87
N GLU A 254 0.36 28.02 0.54
CA GLU A 254 0.75 29.44 0.70
C GLU A 254 0.05 30.37 -0.29
N GLN A 255 -0.44 29.81 -1.40
CA GLN A 255 -1.12 30.54 -2.45
C GLN A 255 -2.64 30.52 -2.24
N PHE A 256 -3.11 30.09 -1.07
CA PHE A 256 -4.51 30.09 -0.69
C PHE A 256 -5.04 31.52 -0.53
N VAL A 257 -6.14 31.84 -1.21
CA VAL A 257 -6.73 33.20 -1.24
C VAL A 257 -8.26 33.16 -1.31
N GLY A 258 -8.91 34.25 -0.88
CA GLY A 258 -10.30 34.55 -1.23
C GLY A 258 -11.40 33.82 -0.46
N ARG A 259 -11.10 33.09 0.60
CA ARG A 259 -12.08 32.30 1.37
C ARG A 259 -12.17 32.65 2.87
N GLU A 260 -11.72 33.85 3.23
CA GLU A 260 -11.67 34.29 4.63
C GLU A 260 -13.04 34.34 5.31
N SER A 261 -14.10 34.69 4.59
CA SER A 261 -15.45 34.70 5.18
C SER A 261 -15.96 33.31 5.52
N GLN A 262 -15.69 32.32 4.64
CA GLN A 262 -16.02 30.92 4.90
C GLN A 262 -15.17 30.35 6.05
N LEU A 263 -13.89 30.69 6.13
CA LEU A 263 -13.02 30.30 7.25
C LEU A 263 -13.48 30.91 8.57
N ALA A 264 -13.78 32.20 8.60
CA ALA A 264 -14.31 32.86 9.79
C ALA A 264 -15.62 32.20 10.25
N THR A 265 -16.47 31.78 9.31
CA THR A 265 -17.71 31.05 9.62
C THR A 265 -17.42 29.66 10.19
N LEU A 266 -16.50 28.90 9.60
CA LEU A 266 -16.04 27.59 10.12
C LEU A 266 -15.48 27.72 11.53
N GLN A 267 -14.57 28.68 11.75
CA GLN A 267 -13.97 28.96 13.05
C GLN A 267 -15.02 29.39 14.06
N ALA A 268 -16.00 30.22 13.67
CA ALA A 268 -17.09 30.61 14.54
C ALA A 268 -17.94 29.40 14.98
N TYR A 269 -18.24 28.44 14.09
CA TYR A 269 -18.95 27.22 14.48
C TYR A 269 -18.13 26.29 15.37
N LEU A 270 -16.82 26.26 15.20
CA LEU A 270 -15.91 25.43 16.00
C LEU A 270 -15.62 26.03 17.37
N PHE A 271 -15.58 27.37 17.48
CA PHE A 271 -15.09 28.10 18.65
C PHE A 271 -16.13 29.01 19.33
N SER A 272 -17.41 28.94 18.93
CA SER A 272 -18.46 29.69 19.60
C SER A 272 -18.73 29.13 21.00
N ASN A 273 -18.72 30.02 21.99
CA ASN A 273 -18.98 29.69 23.41
C ASN A 273 -20.45 29.26 23.71
N ASP A 274 -21.31 29.18 22.69
CA ASP A 274 -22.77 29.14 22.84
C ASP A 274 -23.44 27.80 22.48
N HIS A 275 -22.68 26.71 22.29
CA HIS A 275 -23.26 25.40 21.99
C HIS A 275 -23.07 24.37 23.12
N THR A 276 -24.12 24.32 23.95
CA THR A 276 -24.76 23.15 24.57
C THR A 276 -24.20 21.76 24.23
N THR A 277 -23.78 21.00 25.25
CA THR A 277 -23.87 19.53 25.45
C THR A 277 -23.60 18.50 24.32
N THR A 278 -23.30 18.86 23.07
CA THR A 278 -23.17 17.91 21.94
C THR A 278 -22.09 18.31 20.93
N MET A 279 -21.48 17.30 20.28
CA MET A 279 -20.49 17.44 19.19
C MET A 279 -20.99 18.28 18.00
N THR A 280 -20.18 19.23 17.53
CA THR A 280 -20.44 19.98 16.29
C THR A 280 -20.05 19.18 15.06
N ARG A 281 -20.95 19.07 14.07
CA ARG A 281 -20.71 18.48 12.75
C ARG A 281 -20.92 19.53 11.67
N LEU A 282 -19.93 19.71 10.81
CA LEU A 282 -19.92 20.71 9.73
C LEU A 282 -19.69 20.02 8.39
N ALA A 283 -20.32 20.51 7.32
CA ALA A 283 -20.01 20.03 5.97
C ALA A 283 -19.70 21.18 5.01
N ILE A 284 -18.60 21.03 4.28
CA ILE A 284 -18.17 21.89 3.17
C ILE A 284 -18.65 21.21 1.89
N VAL A 285 -19.63 21.81 1.23
CA VAL A 285 -20.28 21.27 0.02
C VAL A 285 -20.00 22.17 -1.17
N GLY A 286 -19.88 21.60 -2.37
CA GLY A 286 -19.69 22.39 -3.60
C GLY A 286 -19.18 21.56 -4.76
N LEU A 287 -19.22 22.12 -5.97
CA LEU A 287 -18.80 21.45 -7.20
C LEU A 287 -17.33 21.00 -7.16
N GLY A 288 -16.95 20.09 -8.06
CA GLY A 288 -15.55 19.67 -8.20
C GLY A 288 -14.63 20.86 -8.51
N GLY A 289 -13.40 20.85 -8.00
CA GLY A 289 -12.41 21.90 -8.32
C GLY A 289 -12.58 23.26 -7.63
N THR A 290 -13.62 23.45 -6.79
CA THR A 290 -13.87 24.73 -6.07
C THR A 290 -12.95 24.99 -4.87
N GLY A 291 -12.14 24.00 -4.47
CA GLY A 291 -11.16 24.14 -3.38
C GLY A 291 -11.62 23.70 -1.99
N LYS A 292 -12.61 22.80 -1.88
CA LYS A 292 -13.13 22.30 -0.59
C LYS A 292 -12.05 21.71 0.32
N SER A 293 -11.25 20.78 -0.19
CA SER A 293 -10.14 20.18 0.55
C SER A 293 -9.08 21.22 0.94
N GLN A 294 -8.87 22.25 0.10
CA GLN A 294 -7.95 23.35 0.42
C GLN A 294 -8.48 24.24 1.55
N LEU A 295 -9.80 24.50 1.59
CA LEU A 295 -10.43 25.23 2.70
C LEU A 295 -10.33 24.45 4.01
N ALA A 296 -10.62 23.14 3.98
CA ALA A 296 -10.49 22.26 5.14
C ALA A 296 -9.04 22.16 5.63
N LEU A 297 -8.08 22.13 4.70
CA LEU A 297 -6.65 22.13 5.02
C LEU A 297 -6.22 23.43 5.70
N GLU A 298 -6.61 24.58 5.16
CA GLU A 298 -6.30 25.87 5.76
C GLU A 298 -6.90 26.00 7.17
N LEU A 299 -8.14 25.53 7.37
CA LEU A 299 -8.76 25.43 8.69
C LEU A 299 -7.93 24.57 9.65
N ALA A 300 -7.46 23.40 9.21
CA ALA A 300 -6.65 22.48 10.01
C ALA A 300 -5.38 23.16 10.56
N TYR A 301 -4.68 23.92 9.70
CA TYR A 301 -3.48 24.66 10.09
C TYR A 301 -3.79 25.79 11.07
N ARG A 302 -4.85 26.58 10.84
CA ARG A 302 -5.25 27.66 11.76
C ARG A 302 -5.63 27.13 13.14
N VAL A 303 -6.43 26.06 13.19
CA VAL A 303 -6.83 25.41 14.47
C VAL A 303 -5.59 24.95 15.24
N ARG A 304 -4.61 24.36 14.56
CA ARG A 304 -3.37 23.89 15.18
C ARG A 304 -2.48 25.03 15.70
N GLU A 305 -2.44 26.16 14.99
CA GLU A 305 -1.67 27.35 15.37
C GLU A 305 -2.33 28.12 16.53
N GLU A 306 -3.66 28.29 16.48
CA GLU A 306 -4.45 29.06 17.44
C GLU A 306 -4.70 28.27 18.74
N ILE A 307 -4.92 26.95 18.63
CA ILE A 307 -5.28 26.09 19.77
C ILE A 307 -4.29 24.93 19.91
N LYS A 308 -3.19 25.20 20.61
CA LYS A 308 -2.12 24.21 20.86
C LYS A 308 -2.55 22.96 21.64
N THR A 309 -3.71 23.02 22.30
CA THR A 309 -4.32 21.90 23.04
C THR A 309 -5.33 21.11 22.20
N CYS A 310 -5.48 21.41 20.91
CA CYS A 310 -6.38 20.71 20.00
C CYS A 310 -5.59 19.78 19.07
N SER A 311 -5.94 18.50 19.08
CA SER A 311 -5.47 17.49 18.13
C SER A 311 -6.25 17.58 16.83
N VAL A 312 -5.56 17.70 15.70
CA VAL A 312 -6.20 17.72 14.38
C VAL A 312 -5.87 16.43 13.62
N PHE A 313 -6.89 15.69 13.19
CA PHE A 313 -6.73 14.45 12.43
C PHE A 313 -7.48 14.51 11.11
N TRP A 314 -6.75 14.26 10.02
CA TRP A 314 -7.30 14.16 8.67
C TRP A 314 -7.58 12.71 8.29
N LEU A 315 -8.75 12.45 7.72
CA LEU A 315 -9.19 11.15 7.25
C LEU A 315 -9.55 11.23 5.75
N ASP A 316 -8.96 10.34 4.95
CA ASP A 316 -9.36 10.16 3.55
C ASP A 316 -10.61 9.28 3.50
N ALA A 317 -11.75 9.90 3.21
CA ALA A 317 -13.06 9.26 3.15
C ALA A 317 -13.51 8.99 1.70
N SER A 318 -12.58 8.95 0.75
CA SER A 318 -12.90 8.65 -0.67
C SER A 318 -13.36 7.20 -0.89
N ASN A 319 -12.95 6.27 -0.04
CA ASN A 319 -13.37 4.86 -0.07
C ASN A 319 -13.17 4.21 1.31
N THR A 320 -13.76 3.03 1.51
CA THR A 320 -13.73 2.30 2.79
C THR A 320 -12.30 1.95 3.23
N ASP A 321 -11.45 1.47 2.33
CA ASP A 321 -10.08 1.07 2.66
C ASP A 321 -9.21 2.26 3.07
N SER A 322 -9.32 3.39 2.34
CA SER A 322 -8.66 4.65 2.69
C SER A 322 -9.07 5.13 4.07
N LEU A 323 -10.35 4.99 4.40
CA LEU A 323 -10.89 5.41 5.68
C LEU A 323 -10.36 4.53 6.82
N GLU A 324 -10.37 3.21 6.67
CA GLU A 324 -9.86 2.28 7.68
C GLU A 324 -8.38 2.54 7.98
N ARG A 325 -7.56 2.73 6.95
CA ARG A 325 -6.14 3.11 7.11
C ARG A 325 -5.96 4.44 7.85
N SER A 326 -6.85 5.40 7.60
CA SER A 326 -6.81 6.70 8.30
C SER A 326 -7.05 6.49 9.81
N TYR A 327 -7.98 5.63 10.19
CA TYR A 327 -8.22 5.28 11.60
C TYR A 327 -7.05 4.51 12.24
N GLU A 328 -6.45 3.56 11.55
CA GLU A 328 -5.25 2.85 12.01
C GLU A 328 -4.09 3.82 12.30
N SER A 329 -3.86 4.79 11.40
CA SER A 329 -2.84 5.82 11.55
C SER A 329 -3.08 6.69 12.80
N ILE A 330 -4.34 7.06 13.06
CA ILE A 330 -4.73 7.80 14.27
C ILE A 330 -4.48 6.95 15.53
N ALA A 331 -4.90 5.69 15.53
CA ALA A 331 -4.70 4.78 16.65
C ALA A 331 -3.23 4.61 17.00
N GLN A 332 -2.37 4.51 15.97
CA GLN A 332 -0.93 4.44 16.13
C GLN A 332 -0.35 5.76 16.67
N ARG A 333 -0.73 6.92 16.13
CA ARG A 333 -0.22 8.23 16.56
C ARG A 333 -0.59 8.57 18.01
N LEU A 334 -1.77 8.13 18.44
CA LEU A 334 -2.24 8.23 19.83
C LEU A 334 -1.70 7.11 20.73
N ASN A 335 -1.00 6.12 20.17
CA ASN A 335 -0.47 4.94 20.86
C ASN A 335 -1.55 4.22 21.69
N ILE A 336 -2.71 3.97 21.09
CA ILE A 336 -3.88 3.36 21.76
C ILE A 336 -3.62 1.87 22.01
N PRO A 337 -3.66 1.35 23.25
CA PRO A 337 -3.43 -0.06 23.52
C PRO A 337 -4.31 -0.98 22.65
N GLY A 338 -3.69 -1.97 21.98
CA GLY A 338 -4.37 -2.90 21.07
C GLY A 338 -4.47 -2.43 19.62
N TRP A 339 -3.87 -1.28 19.26
CA TRP A 339 -3.82 -0.79 17.87
C TRP A 339 -3.10 -1.76 16.91
N ASP A 340 -2.26 -2.66 17.43
CA ASP A 340 -1.50 -3.66 16.69
C ASP A 340 -2.19 -5.02 16.55
N ASP A 341 -3.40 -5.19 17.11
CA ASP A 341 -4.18 -6.42 16.98
C ASP A 341 -5.06 -6.38 15.72
N GLU A 342 -4.71 -7.18 14.71
CA GLU A 342 -5.43 -7.35 13.44
C GLU A 342 -6.93 -7.72 13.61
N LYS A 343 -7.35 -8.19 14.79
CA LYS A 343 -8.75 -8.59 15.04
C LYS A 343 -9.62 -7.47 15.60
N VAL A 344 -9.02 -6.35 15.99
CA VAL A 344 -9.74 -5.26 16.64
C VAL A 344 -10.05 -4.17 15.63
N ASP A 345 -11.30 -3.72 15.58
CA ASP A 345 -11.70 -2.63 14.70
C ASP A 345 -11.09 -1.30 15.15
N ALA A 346 -10.12 -0.80 14.38
CA ALA A 346 -9.44 0.47 14.63
C ALA A 346 -10.42 1.65 14.74
N LYS A 347 -11.54 1.63 14.01
CA LYS A 347 -12.58 2.68 14.07
C LYS A 347 -13.19 2.74 15.46
N GLN A 348 -13.52 1.59 16.04
CA GLN A 348 -14.09 1.50 17.40
C GLN A 348 -13.05 1.85 18.48
N LEU A 349 -11.79 1.47 18.30
CA LEU A 349 -10.70 1.84 19.22
C LEU A 349 -10.50 3.34 19.30
N VAL A 350 -10.37 4.01 18.15
CA VAL A 350 -10.19 5.46 18.08
C VAL A 350 -11.40 6.17 18.67
N LYS A 351 -12.61 5.77 18.28
CA LYS A 351 -13.85 6.31 18.84
C LYS A 351 -13.87 6.23 20.37
N SER A 352 -13.67 5.03 20.92
CA SER A 352 -13.70 4.79 22.36
C SER A 352 -12.61 5.56 23.11
N HIS A 353 -11.48 5.84 22.45
CA HIS A 353 -10.40 6.65 23.03
C HIS A 353 -10.79 8.13 23.07
N LEU A 354 -11.28 8.69 21.96
CA LEU A 354 -11.68 10.11 21.84
C LEU A 354 -12.92 10.47 22.67
N GLU A 355 -13.69 9.49 23.11
CA GLU A 355 -14.85 9.69 24.02
C GLU A 355 -14.45 9.79 25.51
N LYS A 356 -13.19 9.53 25.88
CA LYS A 356 -12.75 9.62 27.29
C LYS A 356 -12.61 11.09 27.72
N GLU A 357 -13.06 11.40 28.95
CA GLU A 357 -13.07 12.78 29.49
C GLU A 357 -11.68 13.43 29.57
N ASP A 358 -10.63 12.64 29.76
CA ASP A 358 -9.23 13.09 29.85
C ASP A 358 -8.60 13.46 28.49
N THR A 359 -9.28 13.21 27.36
CA THR A 359 -8.72 13.51 26.05
C THR A 359 -8.71 14.99 25.72
N ALA A 360 -7.67 15.41 24.99
CA ALA A 360 -7.55 16.77 24.47
C ALA A 360 -8.69 17.11 23.50
N HIS A 361 -8.90 18.40 23.22
CA HIS A 361 -9.85 18.78 22.18
C HIS A 361 -9.43 18.16 20.84
N CYS A 362 -10.37 17.71 20.02
CA CYS A 362 -10.09 17.13 18.72
C CYS A 362 -10.91 17.73 17.58
N LEU A 363 -10.27 17.84 16.42
CA LEU A 363 -10.89 18.14 15.14
C LEU A 363 -10.64 16.98 14.17
N LEU A 364 -11.71 16.32 13.72
CA LEU A 364 -11.65 15.30 12.69
C LEU A 364 -12.10 15.88 11.35
N ILE A 365 -11.29 15.73 10.31
CA ILE A 365 -11.60 16.21 8.96
C ILE A 365 -11.73 15.01 8.04
N PHE A 366 -12.93 14.74 7.55
CA PHE A 366 -13.22 13.69 6.57
C PHE A 366 -13.25 14.31 5.17
N ASP A 367 -12.24 14.00 4.36
CA ASP A 367 -12.12 14.56 3.01
C ASP A 367 -12.67 13.61 1.94
N ASN A 368 -13.39 14.15 0.96
CA ASN A 368 -14.00 13.47 -0.18
C ASN A 368 -15.03 12.39 0.19
N LEU A 369 -15.95 12.72 1.10
CA LEU A 369 -17.04 11.81 1.47
C LEU A 369 -18.05 11.66 0.30
N GLU A 370 -18.29 10.42 -0.14
CA GLU A 370 -19.22 10.05 -1.24
C GLU A 370 -20.20 8.95 -0.79
N ASP A 371 -21.39 8.86 -1.40
CA ASP A 371 -22.46 7.90 -0.99
C ASP A 371 -22.00 6.42 -1.03
N ILE A 372 -21.05 6.09 -1.91
CA ILE A 372 -20.44 4.75 -1.99
C ILE A 372 -19.77 4.36 -0.65
N THR A 373 -19.21 5.30 0.11
CA THR A 373 -18.61 5.01 1.43
C THR A 373 -19.62 4.68 2.52
N LEU A 374 -20.89 5.06 2.34
CA LEU A 374 -21.99 4.65 3.22
C LEU A 374 -22.61 3.31 2.81
N ARG A 375 -22.47 2.92 1.52
CA ARG A 375 -23.13 1.76 0.92
C ARG A 375 -22.20 0.58 0.58
N ALA A 376 -20.88 0.74 0.66
CA ALA A 376 -19.90 -0.30 0.30
C ALA A 376 -19.74 -1.41 1.36
N GLY A 377 -20.85 -1.83 1.97
CA GLY A 377 -21.06 -3.20 2.42
C GLY A 377 -22.01 -3.86 1.41
N GLY A 378 -21.57 -4.93 0.75
CA GLY A 378 -22.27 -5.51 -0.40
C GLY A 378 -23.75 -5.82 -0.17
N ILE A 379 -24.56 -5.57 -1.20
CA ILE A 379 -25.91 -6.07 -1.51
C ILE A 379 -26.60 -6.84 -0.35
N SER A 380 -27.47 -6.13 0.36
CA SER A 380 -28.68 -6.59 1.07
C SER A 380 -28.63 -7.97 1.77
N SER A 381 -28.34 -7.96 3.08
CA SER A 381 -29.27 -8.51 4.09
C SER A 381 -28.82 -8.15 5.52
N ALA A 382 -29.73 -7.53 6.27
CA ALA A 382 -29.77 -7.40 7.73
C ALA A 382 -28.49 -6.91 8.47
N GLY A 383 -28.44 -5.59 8.75
CA GLY A 383 -27.79 -5.07 9.97
C GLY A 383 -26.50 -4.26 9.81
N GLU A 384 -26.31 -3.51 8.72
CA GLU A 384 -25.09 -2.70 8.57
C GLU A 384 -25.17 -1.34 9.28
N VAL A 385 -24.11 -1.06 10.02
CA VAL A 385 -23.92 0.11 10.88
C VAL A 385 -23.15 1.17 10.07
N GLY A 386 -23.81 2.26 9.68
CA GLY A 386 -23.21 3.32 8.85
C GLY A 386 -22.10 4.12 9.54
N LEU A 387 -21.39 4.97 8.77
CA LEU A 387 -20.26 5.82 9.24
C LEU A 387 -20.56 6.57 10.54
N THR A 388 -21.80 6.98 10.73
CA THR A 388 -22.30 7.70 11.92
C THR A 388 -22.07 6.96 13.24
N ALA A 389 -21.95 5.64 13.24
CA ALA A 389 -21.70 4.86 14.44
C ALA A 389 -20.24 4.86 14.89
N TYR A 390 -19.32 5.21 13.99
CA TYR A 390 -17.89 5.30 14.26
C TYR A 390 -17.44 6.71 14.62
N LEU A 391 -18.33 7.70 14.51
CA LEU A 391 -18.07 9.06 14.98
C LEU A 391 -18.09 9.11 16.52
N PRO A 392 -17.11 9.79 17.15
CA PRO A 392 -17.10 9.94 18.61
C PRO A 392 -18.28 10.79 19.07
N GLN A 393 -18.85 10.46 20.23
CA GLN A 393 -19.89 11.26 20.89
C GLN A 393 -19.25 12.03 22.05
N SER A 394 -18.56 13.12 21.73
CA SER A 394 -17.85 13.96 22.71
C SER A 394 -18.08 15.44 22.43
N THR A 395 -18.28 16.25 23.47
CA THR A 395 -18.35 17.72 23.35
C THR A 395 -17.02 18.36 23.03
N ARG A 396 -15.92 17.61 23.17
CA ARG A 396 -14.55 18.07 22.92
C ARG A 396 -14.04 17.66 21.54
N CYS A 397 -14.83 16.92 20.76
CA CYS A 397 -14.49 16.56 19.40
C CYS A 397 -15.45 17.21 18.41
N HIS A 398 -14.90 17.86 17.39
CA HIS A 398 -15.66 18.44 16.29
C HIS A 398 -15.31 17.74 14.99
N VAL A 399 -16.28 17.68 14.07
CA VAL A 399 -16.10 16.96 12.80
C VAL A 399 -16.45 17.85 11.62
N VAL A 400 -15.58 17.85 10.61
CA VAL A 400 -15.76 18.55 9.34
C VAL A 400 -15.75 17.53 8.21
N PHE A 401 -16.73 17.60 7.31
CA PHE A 401 -16.82 16.77 6.11
C PHE A 401 -16.59 17.63 4.86
N THR A 402 -15.91 17.10 3.84
CA THR A 402 -15.93 17.68 2.49
C THR A 402 -16.67 16.73 1.54
N THR A 403 -17.58 17.25 0.72
CA THR A 403 -18.32 16.43 -0.25
C THR A 403 -18.78 17.25 -1.45
N THR A 404 -19.01 16.58 -2.58
CA THR A 404 -19.68 17.18 -3.75
C THR A 404 -21.19 16.97 -3.75
N GLU A 405 -21.71 16.14 -2.84
CA GLU A 405 -23.13 15.76 -2.80
C GLU A 405 -23.88 16.52 -1.70
N SER A 406 -24.84 17.36 -2.10
CA SER A 406 -25.65 18.14 -1.15
C SER A 406 -26.52 17.28 -0.24
N SER A 407 -27.10 16.20 -0.76
CA SER A 407 -27.91 15.25 0.03
C SER A 407 -27.11 14.60 1.15
N LEU A 408 -25.86 14.25 0.88
CA LEU A 408 -24.96 13.64 1.85
C LEU A 408 -24.52 14.65 2.92
N ALA A 409 -24.22 15.88 2.50
CA ALA A 409 -23.89 16.97 3.42
C ALA A 409 -25.03 17.23 4.43
N GLU A 410 -26.28 17.27 3.96
CA GLU A 410 -27.48 17.41 4.79
C GLU A 410 -27.63 16.25 5.79
N GLN A 411 -27.39 15.02 5.35
CA GLN A 411 -27.45 13.84 6.21
C GLN A 411 -26.38 13.88 7.32
N MET A 412 -25.17 14.38 7.04
CA MET A 412 -24.04 14.34 7.97
C MET A 412 -23.98 15.53 8.93
N ALA A 413 -24.33 16.73 8.47
CA ALA A 413 -24.16 17.98 9.22
C ALA A 413 -25.47 18.74 9.52
N SER A 414 -26.62 18.19 9.10
CA SER A 414 -27.99 18.72 9.29
C SER A 414 -28.17 20.19 8.88
N HIS A 415 -27.70 21.15 9.68
CA HIS A 415 -27.90 22.59 9.48
C HIS A 415 -26.60 23.41 9.36
N ALA A 416 -25.42 22.84 9.64
CA ALA A 416 -24.14 23.56 9.60
C ALA A 416 -23.41 23.31 8.26
N LEU A 417 -24.02 23.82 7.19
CA LEU A 417 -23.58 23.65 5.81
C LEU A 417 -22.87 24.91 5.30
N ILE A 418 -21.71 24.71 4.66
CA ILE A 418 -20.96 25.77 4.00
C ILE A 418 -20.81 25.43 2.53
N GLU A 419 -21.55 26.17 1.71
CA GLU A 419 -21.52 26.00 0.27
C GLU A 419 -20.35 26.79 -0.34
N LEU A 420 -19.55 26.10 -1.15
CA LEU A 420 -18.36 26.62 -1.79
C LEU A 420 -18.61 26.80 -3.29
N GLN A 421 -18.78 28.06 -3.69
CA GLN A 421 -18.96 28.49 -5.07
C GLN A 421 -17.62 28.83 -5.74
N GLU A 422 -17.65 29.32 -6.98
CA GLU A 422 -16.49 29.89 -7.70
C GLU A 422 -15.79 31.00 -6.88
N LEU A 423 -14.55 31.33 -7.23
CA LEU A 423 -13.84 32.45 -6.60
C LEU A 423 -14.41 33.79 -7.04
N THR A 424 -14.32 34.79 -6.17
CA THR A 424 -14.57 36.17 -6.60
C THR A 424 -13.51 36.60 -7.63
N PRO A 425 -13.83 37.51 -8.57
CA PRO A 425 -12.87 37.94 -9.59
C PRO A 425 -11.55 38.47 -9.00
N ASP A 426 -11.61 39.16 -7.87
CA ASP A 426 -10.41 39.68 -7.20
C ASP A 426 -9.56 38.56 -6.60
N ALA A 427 -10.18 37.59 -5.91
CA ALA A 427 -9.49 36.42 -5.38
C ALA A 427 -8.90 35.54 -6.48
N ALA A 428 -9.63 35.33 -7.57
CA ALA A 428 -9.15 34.58 -8.72
C ALA A 428 -7.94 35.25 -9.39
N LYS A 429 -7.93 36.58 -9.47
CA LYS A 429 -6.80 37.36 -9.98
C LYS A 429 -5.59 37.28 -9.06
N GLU A 430 -5.80 37.35 -7.76
CA GLU A 430 -4.74 37.18 -6.76
C GLU A 430 -4.13 35.78 -6.85
N MET A 431 -4.98 34.74 -6.96
CA MET A 431 -4.55 33.37 -7.14
C MET A 431 -3.69 33.22 -8.39
N LEU A 432 -4.15 33.72 -9.55
CA LEU A 432 -3.38 33.65 -10.80
C LEU A 432 -2.01 34.33 -10.67
N LYS A 433 -1.93 35.49 -10.01
CA LYS A 433 -0.65 36.18 -9.76
C LYS A 433 0.30 35.34 -8.93
N ASN A 434 -0.21 34.74 -7.85
CA ASN A 434 0.56 33.90 -6.94
C ASN A 434 1.15 32.69 -7.68
N TYR A 435 0.37 32.00 -8.51
CA TYR A 435 0.84 30.83 -9.28
C TYR A 435 1.77 31.19 -10.44
N LEU A 436 1.70 32.40 -11.00
CA LEU A 436 2.63 32.89 -12.02
C LEU A 436 3.96 33.41 -11.46
N ASN A 437 4.15 33.37 -10.12
CA ASN A 437 5.34 33.89 -9.43
C ASN A 437 5.68 35.34 -9.83
N LYS A 438 4.66 36.17 -10.07
CA LYS A 438 4.84 37.57 -10.47
C LYS A 438 4.73 38.47 -9.24
N ASP A 439 5.88 38.86 -8.69
CA ASP A 439 5.98 39.86 -7.61
C ASP A 439 5.61 41.28 -8.07
N LYS A 440 5.68 41.53 -9.40
CA LYS A 440 5.35 42.82 -10.01
C LYS A 440 3.85 42.89 -10.32
N LYS A 441 3.26 44.07 -10.11
CA LYS A 441 1.91 44.38 -10.60
C LYS A 441 1.85 44.12 -12.11
N PHE A 442 0.80 43.43 -12.55
CA PHE A 442 0.45 43.37 -13.97
C PHE A 442 0.39 44.79 -14.54
N ASP A 443 0.91 44.98 -15.75
CA ASP A 443 0.64 46.20 -16.49
C ASP A 443 -0.85 46.24 -16.92
N SER A 444 -1.29 47.39 -17.46
CA SER A 444 -2.70 47.58 -17.84
C SER A 444 -3.19 46.56 -18.89
N THR A 445 -2.29 46.11 -19.77
CA THR A 445 -2.59 45.13 -20.82
C THR A 445 -2.70 43.72 -20.24
N GLU A 446 -1.75 43.31 -19.41
CA GLU A 446 -1.76 42.04 -18.69
C GLU A 446 -2.95 41.95 -17.74
N GLU A 447 -3.35 43.04 -17.10
CA GLU A 447 -4.52 43.06 -16.23
C GLU A 447 -5.83 42.85 -17.02
N GLN A 448 -5.92 43.40 -18.24
CA GLN A 448 -7.05 43.12 -19.13
C GLN A 448 -7.08 41.66 -19.59
N HIS A 449 -5.94 41.10 -20.02
CA HIS A 449 -5.86 39.70 -20.45
C HIS A 449 -6.11 38.73 -19.29
N ALA A 450 -5.58 39.01 -18.09
CA ALA A 450 -5.86 38.22 -16.89
C ALA A 450 -7.36 38.20 -16.56
N ARG A 451 -8.04 39.35 -16.64
CA ARG A 451 -9.49 39.43 -16.39
C ARG A 451 -10.28 38.57 -17.38
N LEU A 452 -9.95 38.63 -18.66
CA LEU A 452 -10.64 37.85 -19.69
C LEU A 452 -10.37 36.35 -19.56
N LEU A 453 -9.10 35.98 -19.31
CA LEU A 453 -8.73 34.59 -19.06
C LEU A 453 -9.51 34.01 -17.88
N LEU A 454 -9.58 34.72 -16.76
CA LEU A 454 -10.30 34.25 -15.56
C LEU A 454 -11.81 34.08 -15.79
N GLN A 455 -12.41 34.92 -16.65
CA GLN A 455 -13.79 34.75 -17.08
C GLN A 455 -13.98 33.47 -17.89
N GLU A 456 -13.08 33.19 -18.83
CA GLU A 456 -13.10 31.96 -19.62
C GLU A 456 -12.85 30.71 -18.74
N LEU A 457 -12.07 30.85 -17.68
CA LEU A 457 -11.81 29.79 -16.70
C LEU A 457 -12.91 29.63 -15.63
N SER A 458 -14.02 30.37 -15.74
CA SER A 458 -15.13 30.41 -14.78
C SER A 458 -14.68 30.60 -13.32
N HIS A 459 -13.56 31.30 -13.11
CA HIS A 459 -12.95 31.53 -11.80
C HIS A 459 -12.77 30.26 -10.94
N LEU A 460 -12.62 29.08 -11.58
CA LEU A 460 -12.43 27.80 -10.89
C LEU A 460 -10.97 27.64 -10.45
N PRO A 461 -10.69 27.42 -9.16
CA PRO A 461 -9.32 27.27 -8.65
C PRO A 461 -8.48 26.25 -9.42
N LEU A 462 -9.01 25.06 -9.70
CA LEU A 462 -8.27 24.01 -10.41
C LEU A 462 -7.86 24.45 -11.83
N ALA A 463 -8.79 25.03 -12.58
CA ALA A 463 -8.53 25.48 -13.94
C ALA A 463 -7.50 26.62 -13.98
N ILE A 464 -7.54 27.52 -12.98
CA ILE A 464 -6.54 28.59 -12.81
C ILE A 464 -5.15 28.01 -12.57
N VAL A 465 -5.03 27.01 -11.69
CA VAL A 465 -3.74 26.35 -11.41
C VAL A 465 -3.18 25.66 -12.65
N GLN A 466 -4.01 24.94 -13.40
CA GLN A 466 -3.59 24.24 -14.62
C GLN A 466 -3.16 25.23 -15.72
N ALA A 467 -3.91 26.32 -15.92
CA ALA A 467 -3.54 27.38 -16.85
C ALA A 467 -2.21 28.04 -16.46
N ALA A 468 -2.03 28.38 -15.18
CA ALA A 468 -0.79 28.98 -14.69
C ALA A 468 0.40 28.00 -14.83
N ALA A 469 0.21 26.71 -14.56
CA ALA A 469 1.21 25.68 -14.75
C ALA A 469 1.65 25.58 -16.22
N TYR A 470 0.70 25.58 -17.16
CA TYR A 470 1.00 25.63 -18.60
C TYR A 470 1.82 26.87 -18.97
N ILE A 471 1.37 28.05 -18.49
CA ILE A 471 2.03 29.33 -18.79
C ILE A 471 3.48 29.32 -18.31
N ASN A 472 3.71 28.87 -17.07
CA ASN A 472 5.06 28.74 -16.50
C ASN A 472 5.90 27.69 -17.24
N ALA A 473 5.29 26.57 -17.66
CA ALA A 473 6.01 25.48 -18.32
C ALA A 473 6.49 25.84 -19.73
N THR A 474 5.71 26.66 -20.45
CA THR A 474 5.95 27.06 -21.85
C THR A 474 6.53 28.47 -22.00
N ALA A 475 6.55 29.25 -20.92
CA ALA A 475 6.92 30.67 -20.92
C ALA A 475 6.11 31.53 -21.93
N ILE A 476 4.88 31.14 -22.25
CA ILE A 476 3.96 31.91 -23.10
C ILE A 476 3.42 33.15 -22.36
N SER A 477 3.04 34.20 -23.08
CA SER A 477 2.35 35.35 -22.49
C SER A 477 0.89 35.02 -22.11
N LEU A 478 0.31 35.80 -21.19
CA LEU A 478 -1.11 35.72 -20.84
C LEU A 478 -2.02 35.89 -22.06
N GLU A 479 -1.68 36.83 -22.94
CA GLU A 479 -2.37 37.05 -24.21
C GLU A 479 -2.29 35.81 -25.11
N GLY A 480 -1.09 35.22 -25.25
CA GLY A 480 -0.89 34.05 -26.09
C GLY A 480 -1.69 32.84 -25.60
N TYR A 481 -1.75 32.61 -24.28
CA TYR A 481 -2.57 31.54 -23.72
C TYR A 481 -4.06 31.79 -23.89
N GLN A 482 -4.53 33.01 -23.64
CA GLN A 482 -5.92 33.40 -23.87
C GLN A 482 -6.35 33.16 -25.33
N SER A 483 -5.51 33.56 -26.30
CA SER A 483 -5.82 33.33 -27.72
C SER A 483 -5.91 31.83 -28.05
N LYS A 484 -5.04 30.98 -27.48
CA LYS A 484 -5.15 29.52 -27.61
C LYS A 484 -6.48 29.00 -27.05
N LEU A 485 -6.90 29.49 -25.89
CA LEU A 485 -8.13 29.04 -25.24
C LEU A 485 -9.37 29.43 -26.07
N LYS A 486 -9.39 30.64 -26.65
CA LYS A 486 -10.43 31.06 -27.59
C LYS A 486 -10.46 30.21 -28.86
N THR A 487 -9.30 29.97 -29.48
CA THR A 487 -9.23 29.17 -30.72
C THR A 487 -9.73 27.74 -30.48
N HIS A 488 -9.42 27.14 -29.32
CA HIS A 488 -9.94 25.83 -28.96
C HIS A 488 -11.46 25.83 -28.76
N ASN A 489 -12.00 26.85 -28.10
CA ASN A 489 -13.45 27.00 -27.91
C ASN A 489 -14.20 27.24 -29.24
N ASP A 490 -13.60 27.99 -30.17
CA ASP A 490 -14.20 28.27 -31.49
C ASP A 490 -14.15 27.05 -32.45
N TYR A 491 -13.16 26.17 -32.29
CA TYR A 491 -13.03 24.94 -33.10
C TYR A 491 -14.13 23.92 -32.75
N ASP A 492 -14.48 23.77 -31.46
CA ASP A 492 -15.55 22.88 -30.99
C ASP A 492 -16.96 23.33 -31.42
N VAL A 493 -17.19 24.63 -31.62
CA VAL A 493 -18.50 25.18 -32.02
C VAL A 493 -18.80 24.97 -33.51
N ASN A 494 -17.79 24.72 -34.35
CA ASN A 494 -17.95 24.67 -35.82
C ASN A 494 -18.11 23.25 -36.42
N GLN A 495 -18.03 22.17 -35.63
CA GLN A 495 -18.41 20.80 -36.07
C GLN A 495 -19.93 20.49 -35.88
N ASP A 496 -20.72 21.54 -35.64
CA ASP A 496 -22.13 21.49 -35.25
C ASP A 496 -23.06 21.32 -36.48
N SER A 497 -23.41 20.09 -36.85
CA SER A 497 -24.57 19.82 -37.73
C SER A 497 -25.08 18.37 -37.65
N GLY A 498 -25.66 17.99 -36.51
CA GLY A 498 -26.39 16.71 -36.36
C GLY A 498 -27.44 16.75 -35.24
N PRO A 499 -28.74 16.51 -35.51
CA PRO A 499 -29.81 16.73 -34.55
C PRO A 499 -30.19 15.43 -33.82
N SER A 500 -29.47 14.97 -32.79
CA SER A 500 -30.02 13.95 -31.83
C SER A 500 -29.23 13.65 -30.54
N SER A 501 -28.48 14.59 -29.94
CA SER A 501 -27.71 14.29 -28.70
C SER A 501 -27.75 15.48 -27.70
N ASP A 502 -28.91 15.67 -27.07
CA ASP A 502 -29.34 16.98 -26.54
C ASP A 502 -29.20 17.18 -25.01
N LYS A 503 -28.24 16.54 -24.33
CA LYS A 503 -27.97 16.84 -22.89
C LYS A 503 -26.51 16.75 -22.42
N LEU A 504 -25.74 15.79 -22.94
CA LEU A 504 -24.34 15.57 -22.51
C LEU A 504 -23.31 16.38 -23.33
N GLN A 505 -23.57 16.66 -24.61
CA GLN A 505 -22.68 17.48 -25.45
C GLN A 505 -22.68 18.98 -25.09
N ARG A 506 -23.70 19.48 -24.38
CA ARG A 506 -23.72 20.87 -23.87
C ARG A 506 -22.74 21.13 -22.72
N LEU A 507 -22.18 20.09 -22.09
CA LEU A 507 -21.23 20.20 -20.97
C LEU A 507 -19.78 20.46 -21.44
N ARG A 508 -19.44 20.06 -22.68
CA ARG A 508 -18.10 20.20 -23.27
C ARG A 508 -17.66 21.63 -23.53
N ALA A 509 -18.56 22.46 -24.03
CA ALA A 509 -18.26 23.86 -24.35
C ALA A 509 -18.20 24.77 -23.10
N LYS A 510 -18.24 24.21 -21.89
CA LYS A 510 -18.33 24.96 -20.62
C LYS A 510 -17.55 24.36 -19.44
N ASP A 511 -16.69 23.36 -19.64
CA ASP A 511 -15.80 22.90 -18.55
C ASP A 511 -14.37 23.43 -18.74
N PRO A 512 -14.01 24.54 -18.07
CA PRO A 512 -12.65 25.08 -18.06
C PRO A 512 -11.55 24.09 -17.76
N VAL A 513 -11.82 23.08 -16.92
CA VAL A 513 -10.82 22.08 -16.52
C VAL A 513 -10.50 21.16 -17.70
N ALA A 514 -11.53 20.77 -18.46
CA ALA A 514 -11.34 19.97 -19.67
C ALA A 514 -10.60 20.77 -20.75
N THR A 515 -10.98 22.02 -21.01
CA THR A 515 -10.30 22.86 -22.02
C THR A 515 -8.83 23.09 -21.68
N THR A 516 -8.51 23.44 -20.43
CA THR A 516 -7.11 23.65 -20.00
C THR A 516 -6.27 22.37 -20.04
N LEU A 517 -6.90 21.22 -19.73
CA LEU A 517 -6.29 19.90 -19.89
C LEU A 517 -5.93 19.61 -21.35
N PHE A 518 -6.85 19.76 -22.30
CA PHE A 518 -6.59 19.41 -23.71
C PHE A 518 -5.53 20.31 -24.36
N ILE A 519 -5.54 21.61 -24.04
CA ILE A 519 -4.46 22.53 -24.47
C ILE A 519 -3.10 22.06 -23.93
N SER A 520 -3.05 21.56 -22.70
CA SER A 520 -1.82 21.04 -22.10
C SER A 520 -1.39 19.73 -22.73
N LEU A 521 -2.34 18.83 -23.01
CA LEU A 521 -2.10 17.54 -23.68
C LEU A 521 -1.44 17.72 -25.04
N ASP A 522 -1.91 18.65 -25.86
CA ASP A 522 -1.33 18.93 -27.18
C ASP A 522 0.15 19.32 -27.11
N GLU A 523 0.52 20.12 -26.11
CA GLU A 523 1.91 20.56 -25.90
C GLU A 523 2.78 19.46 -25.31
N ILE A 524 2.23 18.68 -24.37
CA ILE A 524 2.90 17.53 -23.77
C ILE A 524 3.16 16.46 -24.84
N HIS A 525 2.19 16.16 -25.69
CA HIS A 525 2.33 15.15 -26.75
C HIS A 525 3.49 15.47 -27.70
N ARG A 526 3.66 16.75 -28.06
CA ARG A 526 4.79 17.21 -28.90
C ARG A 526 6.15 17.08 -28.21
N SER A 527 6.17 17.21 -26.89
CA SER A 527 7.40 17.21 -26.09
C SER A 527 7.81 15.80 -25.65
N ASN A 528 6.85 14.97 -25.24
CA ASN A 528 7.04 13.62 -24.73
C ASN A 528 5.73 12.82 -24.90
N ALA A 529 5.68 11.98 -25.93
CA ALA A 529 4.51 11.15 -26.23
C ALA A 529 4.20 10.14 -25.09
N LEU A 530 5.22 9.56 -24.45
CA LEU A 530 5.05 8.60 -23.35
C LEU A 530 4.29 9.20 -22.17
N ALA A 531 4.48 10.50 -21.89
CA ALA A 531 3.74 11.19 -20.84
C ALA A 531 2.22 11.17 -21.11
N VAL A 532 1.81 11.31 -22.37
CA VAL A 532 0.38 11.22 -22.74
C VAL A 532 -0.11 9.79 -22.59
N ASP A 533 0.65 8.80 -23.06
CA ASP A 533 0.28 7.38 -22.96
C ASP A 533 0.05 6.97 -21.49
N TYR A 534 0.91 7.41 -20.58
CA TYR A 534 0.74 7.19 -19.14
C TYR A 534 -0.51 7.84 -18.59
N LEU A 535 -0.84 9.04 -19.05
CA LEU A 535 -2.02 9.76 -18.60
C LEU A 535 -3.32 9.09 -19.11
N LEU A 536 -3.32 8.55 -20.33
CA LEU A 536 -4.42 7.77 -20.88
C LEU A 536 -4.60 6.43 -20.15
N LEU A 537 -3.50 5.73 -19.84
CA LEU A 537 -3.53 4.54 -19.00
C LEU A 537 -4.06 4.84 -17.59
N ALA A 538 -3.61 5.95 -16.98
CA ALA A 538 -4.07 6.41 -15.68
C ALA A 538 -5.57 6.75 -15.66
N ALA A 539 -6.14 7.15 -16.81
CA ALA A 539 -7.58 7.37 -16.97
C ALA A 539 -8.40 6.06 -17.01
N CYS A 540 -7.76 4.90 -17.14
CA CYS A 540 -8.42 3.59 -17.26
C CYS A 540 -8.36 2.75 -15.98
N VAL A 541 -7.84 3.32 -14.89
CA VAL A 541 -7.71 2.67 -13.58
C VAL A 541 -8.17 3.62 -12.47
N ALA A 542 -8.26 3.15 -11.22
CA ALA A 542 -8.64 4.03 -10.11
C ALA A 542 -7.70 5.25 -10.01
N SER A 543 -8.28 6.45 -9.88
CA SER A 543 -7.57 7.75 -9.95
C SER A 543 -6.55 8.02 -8.83
N LYS A 544 -6.51 7.20 -7.79
CA LYS A 544 -5.64 7.36 -6.61
C LYS A 544 -4.69 6.18 -6.50
N ASP A 545 -3.47 6.44 -6.02
CA ASP A 545 -2.43 5.42 -5.81
C ASP A 545 -2.07 4.59 -7.06
N ILE A 546 -2.01 5.22 -8.23
CA ILE A 546 -1.67 4.54 -9.49
C ILE A 546 -0.20 4.12 -9.45
N PRO A 547 0.14 2.82 -9.33
CA PRO A 547 1.52 2.37 -9.14
C PRO A 547 2.35 2.56 -10.41
N PHE A 548 3.63 2.91 -10.25
CA PHE A 548 4.56 3.11 -11.37
C PHE A 548 4.81 1.84 -12.17
N ASP A 549 4.61 0.66 -11.56
CA ASP A 549 4.69 -0.64 -12.21
C ASP A 549 3.64 -0.81 -13.33
N LEU A 550 2.52 -0.06 -13.29
CA LEU A 550 1.56 -0.06 -14.40
C LEU A 550 2.16 0.53 -15.68
N PHE A 551 3.01 1.54 -15.54
CA PHE A 551 3.69 2.19 -16.65
C PHE A 551 4.82 1.28 -17.14
N ASP A 552 4.74 0.90 -18.41
CA ASP A 552 5.85 0.21 -19.07
C ASP A 552 7.05 1.14 -19.12
N ASP A 553 8.25 0.60 -18.93
CA ASP A 553 9.45 1.00 -19.67
C ASP A 553 10.67 0.26 -19.16
N GLU A 554 11.44 -0.32 -20.09
CA GLU A 554 12.77 -0.88 -19.86
C GLU A 554 13.76 0.16 -19.30
N ASN A 555 13.41 1.46 -19.33
CA ASN A 555 14.22 2.60 -18.90
C ASN A 555 13.53 3.47 -17.83
N ILE A 556 13.95 3.29 -16.57
CA ILE A 556 13.43 4.02 -15.40
C ILE A 556 13.52 5.55 -15.57
N ARG A 557 14.56 6.05 -16.25
CA ARG A 557 14.81 7.49 -16.40
C ARG A 557 13.78 8.16 -17.32
N GLU A 558 13.35 7.48 -18.38
CA GLU A 558 12.33 8.02 -19.30
C GLU A 558 10.97 8.11 -18.63
N ARG A 559 10.60 7.07 -17.87
CA ARG A 559 9.40 7.07 -17.04
C ARG A 559 9.39 8.22 -16.04
N GLU A 560 10.49 8.44 -15.32
CA GLU A 560 10.60 9.54 -14.36
C GLU A 560 10.49 10.91 -15.05
N ASN A 561 11.13 11.10 -16.22
CA ASN A 561 11.02 12.34 -16.98
C ASN A 561 9.58 12.60 -17.45
N ALA A 562 8.87 11.57 -17.93
CA ALA A 562 7.48 11.67 -18.35
C ALA A 562 6.56 12.04 -17.18
N ILE A 563 6.71 11.38 -16.03
CA ILE A 563 5.94 11.67 -14.81
C ILE A 563 6.26 13.07 -14.28
N HIS A 564 7.53 13.49 -14.31
CA HIS A 564 7.93 14.84 -13.91
C HIS A 564 7.31 15.89 -14.81
N LEU A 565 7.23 15.64 -16.11
CA LEU A 565 6.54 16.52 -17.06
C LEU A 565 5.05 16.64 -16.73
N LEU A 566 4.34 15.54 -16.52
CA LEU A 566 2.92 15.57 -16.13
C LEU A 566 2.69 16.35 -14.83
N SER A 567 3.59 16.19 -13.85
CA SER A 567 3.55 16.93 -12.60
C SER A 567 3.81 18.43 -12.80
N LYS A 568 4.71 18.79 -13.72
CA LYS A 568 5.03 20.18 -14.07
C LYS A 568 3.82 20.93 -14.64
N TYR A 569 2.98 20.25 -15.41
CA TYR A 569 1.71 20.80 -15.94
C TYR A 569 0.55 20.73 -14.93
N GLY A 570 0.77 20.24 -13.70
CA GLY A 570 -0.27 20.16 -12.67
C GLY A 570 -1.37 19.14 -12.97
N LEU A 571 -1.10 18.16 -13.84
CA LEU A 571 -2.08 17.15 -14.23
C LEU A 571 -2.12 15.96 -13.25
N VAL A 572 -0.98 15.63 -12.65
CA VAL A 572 -0.83 14.55 -11.67
C VAL A 572 -0.15 15.04 -10.40
N THR A 573 -0.43 14.39 -9.28
CA THR A 573 0.32 14.55 -8.03
C THR A 573 1.23 13.34 -7.85
N ARG A 574 2.55 13.55 -7.80
CA ARG A 574 3.52 12.45 -7.59
C ARG A 574 3.43 11.95 -6.14
N ARG A 575 3.56 10.63 -5.96
CA ARG A 575 3.83 9.96 -4.67
C ARG A 575 5.10 9.09 -4.76
N PRO A 576 6.30 9.69 -4.81
CA PRO A 576 7.58 8.97 -4.95
C PRO A 576 7.78 7.82 -3.95
N GLU A 577 7.35 8.03 -2.71
CA GLU A 577 7.41 7.05 -1.63
C GLU A 577 6.61 5.78 -1.88
N ASP A 578 5.45 5.94 -2.50
CA ASP A 578 4.64 4.81 -2.85
C ASP A 578 5.04 4.26 -4.21
N SER A 579 5.94 4.95 -4.93
CA SER A 579 6.15 4.71 -6.37
C SER A 579 4.80 4.74 -7.08
N ALA A 580 4.04 5.81 -6.86
CA ALA A 580 2.71 6.01 -7.42
C ALA A 580 2.46 7.46 -7.85
N LEU A 581 1.34 7.65 -8.53
CA LEU A 581 0.77 8.97 -8.80
C LEU A 581 -0.73 8.99 -8.47
N ASP A 582 -1.23 10.19 -8.20
CA ASP A 582 -2.65 10.48 -8.17
C ASP A 582 -3.03 11.33 -9.37
N LEU A 583 -4.19 11.03 -9.93
CA LEU A 583 -4.86 11.83 -10.93
C LEU A 583 -6.02 12.58 -10.27
N HIS A 584 -6.15 13.88 -10.53
CA HIS A 584 -7.27 14.65 -10.00
C HIS A 584 -8.59 14.15 -10.63
N ARG A 585 -9.66 13.99 -9.82
CA ARG A 585 -10.94 13.41 -10.27
C ARG A 585 -11.50 14.06 -11.54
N LEU A 586 -11.51 15.39 -11.61
CA LEU A 586 -11.97 16.10 -12.82
C LEU A 586 -11.10 15.86 -14.05
N VAL A 587 -9.78 15.72 -13.88
CA VAL A 587 -8.87 15.39 -14.97
C VAL A 587 -9.13 13.97 -15.46
N HIS A 588 -9.29 13.03 -14.52
CA HIS A 588 -9.65 11.65 -14.81
C HIS A 588 -10.98 11.54 -15.57
N CYS A 589 -12.04 12.26 -15.15
CA CYS A 589 -13.32 12.30 -15.86
C CYS A 589 -13.17 12.90 -17.28
N ALA A 590 -12.49 14.04 -17.42
CA ALA A 590 -12.31 14.69 -18.72
C ALA A 590 -11.56 13.80 -19.73
N LEU A 591 -10.53 13.07 -19.27
CA LEU A 591 -9.80 12.10 -20.12
C LEU A 591 -10.68 10.95 -20.57
N GLN A 592 -11.53 10.42 -19.69
CA GLN A 592 -12.45 9.34 -20.04
C GLN A 592 -13.48 9.77 -21.06
N GLU A 593 -14.10 10.93 -20.85
CA GLU A 593 -15.04 11.50 -21.80
C GLU A 593 -14.38 11.72 -23.16
N TRP A 594 -13.11 12.14 -23.18
CA TRP A 594 -12.33 12.30 -24.41
C TRP A 594 -12.09 10.98 -25.13
N LEU A 595 -11.59 9.96 -24.41
CA LEU A 595 -11.40 8.62 -24.97
C LEU A 595 -12.70 8.03 -25.53
N GLN A 596 -13.84 8.36 -24.91
CA GLN A 596 -15.14 7.89 -25.36
C GLN A 596 -15.58 8.50 -26.71
N GLN A 597 -15.43 9.80 -26.99
CA GLN A 597 -15.79 10.25 -28.37
C GLN A 597 -14.77 9.85 -29.41
N GLN A 598 -13.50 9.63 -29.03
CA GLN A 598 -12.53 9.08 -29.98
C GLN A 598 -12.79 7.59 -30.27
N ASN A 599 -13.76 6.96 -29.60
CA ASN A 599 -14.01 5.51 -29.64
C ASN A 599 -12.78 4.66 -29.27
N GLN A 600 -11.84 5.23 -28.50
CA GLN A 600 -10.60 4.58 -28.07
C GLN A 600 -10.67 4.07 -26.62
N PHE A 601 -11.75 4.38 -25.90
CA PHE A 601 -11.87 4.04 -24.48
C PHE A 601 -11.76 2.54 -24.21
N GLN A 602 -12.39 1.69 -25.03
CA GLN A 602 -12.30 0.24 -24.85
C GLN A 602 -10.90 -0.30 -25.14
N GLU A 603 -10.23 0.19 -26.19
CA GLU A 603 -8.85 -0.18 -26.52
C GLU A 603 -7.88 0.16 -25.36
N GLN A 604 -8.07 1.33 -24.75
CA GLN A 604 -7.26 1.76 -23.60
C GLN A 604 -7.56 0.96 -22.33
N ILE A 605 -8.82 0.59 -22.09
CA ILE A 605 -9.19 -0.32 -20.99
C ILE A 605 -8.55 -1.70 -21.19
N ASP A 606 -8.55 -2.23 -22.42
CA ASP A 606 -7.90 -3.52 -22.70
C ASP A 606 -6.38 -3.44 -22.56
N TYR A 607 -5.77 -2.30 -22.93
CA TYR A 607 -4.37 -2.04 -22.60
C TYR A 607 -4.12 -2.01 -21.08
N ALA A 608 -4.98 -1.35 -20.31
CA ALA A 608 -4.89 -1.32 -18.85
C ALA A 608 -5.03 -2.71 -18.22
N ILE A 609 -5.93 -3.55 -18.74
CA ILE A 609 -6.13 -4.94 -18.29
C ILE A 609 -4.90 -5.79 -18.56
N ARG A 610 -4.27 -5.65 -19.73
CA ARG A 610 -2.99 -6.32 -20.05
C ARG A 610 -1.89 -5.92 -19.07
N ARG A 611 -1.74 -4.63 -18.80
CA ARG A 611 -0.74 -4.12 -17.85
C ARG A 611 -1.01 -4.64 -16.44
N LEU A 612 -2.27 -4.58 -16.00
CA LEU A 612 -2.67 -5.13 -14.70
C LEU A 612 -2.37 -6.62 -14.61
N LEU A 613 -2.70 -7.42 -15.63
CA LEU A 613 -2.43 -8.85 -15.66
C LEU A 613 -0.93 -9.18 -15.51
N GLN A 614 -0.07 -8.40 -16.17
CA GLN A 614 1.38 -8.58 -16.13
C GLN A 614 1.95 -8.32 -14.73
N ILE A 615 1.46 -7.30 -14.03
CA ILE A 615 1.97 -6.94 -12.70
C ILE A 615 1.25 -7.65 -11.54
N PHE A 616 0.07 -8.22 -11.80
CA PHE A 616 -0.74 -8.88 -10.76
C PHE A 616 -0.06 -10.17 -10.30
N PRO A 617 0.38 -10.25 -9.03
CA PRO A 617 1.16 -11.37 -8.55
C PRO A 617 0.27 -12.61 -8.29
N GLU A 618 0.89 -13.79 -8.23
CA GLU A 618 0.21 -15.06 -7.92
C GLU A 618 -0.35 -15.09 -6.48
N ASP A 619 -1.22 -16.07 -6.19
CA ASP A 619 -2.06 -16.17 -4.98
C ASP A 619 -1.33 -16.57 -3.67
N ASP A 620 -0.04 -16.25 -3.54
CA ASP A 620 0.75 -16.38 -2.31
C ASP A 620 0.45 -15.24 -1.29
N TYR A 621 0.16 -15.60 -0.04
CA TYR A 621 -0.05 -14.68 1.09
C TYR A 621 1.06 -13.63 1.27
N GLN A 622 2.27 -13.88 0.79
CA GLN A 622 3.35 -12.88 0.82
C GLN A 622 3.03 -11.64 -0.04
N ASN A 623 2.22 -11.80 -1.08
CA ASN A 623 1.80 -10.75 -2.03
C ASN A 623 0.57 -9.96 -1.56
N MET A 624 0.04 -10.22 -0.36
CA MET A 624 -1.20 -9.61 0.13
C MET A 624 -1.21 -8.07 0.07
N SER A 625 -0.10 -7.41 0.40
CA SER A 625 0.02 -5.95 0.30
C SER A 625 -0.06 -5.46 -1.15
N LYS A 626 0.56 -6.19 -2.09
CA LYS A 626 0.52 -5.87 -3.52
C LYS A 626 -0.87 -6.09 -4.11
N TRP A 627 -1.56 -7.16 -3.73
CA TRP A 627 -2.97 -7.38 -4.12
C TRP A 627 -3.87 -6.24 -3.67
N ARG A 628 -3.87 -5.92 -2.37
CA ARG A 628 -4.72 -4.88 -1.79
C ARG A 628 -4.49 -3.51 -2.42
N ARG A 629 -3.26 -3.25 -2.87
CA ARG A 629 -2.94 -2.03 -3.62
C ARG A 629 -3.48 -2.06 -5.06
N LEU A 630 -3.47 -3.22 -5.72
CA LEU A 630 -3.96 -3.37 -7.11
C LEU A 630 -5.48 -3.55 -7.21
N PHE A 631 -6.15 -4.01 -6.14
CA PHE A 631 -7.60 -4.26 -6.14
C PHE A 631 -8.44 -3.09 -6.65
N PRO A 632 -8.24 -1.82 -6.22
CA PRO A 632 -9.04 -0.70 -6.72
C PRO A 632 -8.88 -0.50 -8.23
N HIS A 633 -7.66 -0.66 -8.76
CA HIS A 633 -7.37 -0.50 -10.19
C HIS A 633 -7.96 -1.63 -11.02
N THR A 634 -7.85 -2.88 -10.54
CA THR A 634 -8.45 -4.04 -11.19
C THR A 634 -9.97 -3.95 -11.19
N LYS A 635 -10.58 -3.62 -10.04
CA LYS A 635 -12.03 -3.40 -9.94
C LYS A 635 -12.50 -2.31 -10.90
N TYR A 636 -11.75 -1.21 -10.99
CA TYR A 636 -12.04 -0.10 -11.89
C TYR A 636 -12.02 -0.54 -13.37
N ALA A 637 -10.91 -1.12 -13.83
CA ALA A 637 -10.77 -1.52 -15.24
C ALA A 637 -11.82 -2.56 -15.65
N LEU A 638 -12.15 -3.50 -14.76
CA LEU A 638 -13.17 -4.52 -15.02
C LEU A 638 -14.60 -3.96 -15.08
N LEU A 639 -14.91 -2.89 -14.32
CA LEU A 639 -16.24 -2.27 -14.31
C LEU A 639 -16.58 -1.59 -15.64
N TYR A 640 -15.59 -1.02 -16.31
CA TYR A 640 -15.77 -0.22 -17.53
C TYR A 640 -15.50 -0.99 -18.83
N ARG A 641 -15.08 -2.25 -18.75
CA ARG A 641 -14.89 -3.11 -19.92
C ARG A 641 -16.22 -3.56 -20.50
N SER A 642 -16.33 -3.59 -21.83
CA SER A 642 -17.47 -4.17 -22.54
C SER A 642 -17.56 -5.70 -22.35
N PRO A 643 -18.76 -6.27 -22.12
CA PRO A 643 -18.97 -7.72 -21.99
C PRO A 643 -18.71 -8.53 -23.27
N GLU A 644 -18.54 -7.88 -24.42
CA GLU A 644 -18.61 -8.51 -25.75
C GLU A 644 -17.27 -9.13 -26.20
N ALA A 645 -16.16 -8.73 -25.59
CA ALA A 645 -14.82 -9.22 -25.91
C ALA A 645 -14.28 -10.11 -24.77
N GLU A 646 -14.67 -11.38 -24.75
CA GLU A 646 -13.98 -12.36 -23.89
C GLU A 646 -12.64 -12.75 -24.52
N ASP A 647 -11.56 -12.16 -24.02
CA ASP A 647 -10.20 -12.54 -24.40
C ASP A 647 -9.48 -13.29 -23.27
N VAL A 648 -8.36 -13.93 -23.62
CA VAL A 648 -7.55 -14.73 -22.70
C VAL A 648 -6.99 -13.88 -21.55
N GLU A 649 -6.76 -12.60 -21.79
CA GLU A 649 -6.11 -11.67 -20.85
C GLU A 649 -7.08 -11.26 -19.74
N TRP A 650 -8.32 -10.93 -20.09
CA TRP A 650 -9.39 -10.66 -19.13
C TRP A 650 -9.67 -11.86 -18.24
N VAL A 651 -9.87 -13.04 -18.84
CA VAL A 651 -10.12 -14.25 -18.06
C VAL A 651 -8.93 -14.54 -17.12
N GLY A 652 -7.70 -14.26 -17.58
CA GLY A 652 -6.49 -14.33 -16.77
C GLY A 652 -6.54 -13.39 -15.57
N LEU A 653 -6.82 -12.10 -15.79
CA LEU A 653 -6.83 -11.08 -14.74
C LEU A 653 -7.95 -11.34 -13.73
N VAL A 654 -9.16 -11.62 -14.19
CA VAL A 654 -10.31 -11.92 -13.32
C VAL A 654 -10.05 -13.17 -12.50
N SER A 655 -9.43 -14.21 -13.07
CA SER A 655 -9.07 -15.42 -12.32
C SER A 655 -8.05 -15.14 -11.22
N LYS A 656 -6.99 -14.37 -11.50
CA LYS A 656 -6.01 -13.96 -10.49
C LYS A 656 -6.63 -13.10 -9.40
N TYR A 657 -7.46 -12.13 -9.79
CA TYR A 657 -8.13 -11.22 -8.87
C TYR A 657 -9.12 -11.96 -7.95
N ALA A 658 -9.92 -12.88 -8.50
CA ALA A 658 -10.86 -13.70 -7.72
C ALA A 658 -10.14 -14.59 -6.69
N LYS A 659 -9.02 -15.21 -7.07
CA LYS A 659 -8.19 -16.00 -6.15
C LYS A 659 -7.61 -15.13 -5.04
N ALA A 660 -7.09 -13.95 -5.37
CA ALA A 660 -6.56 -13.02 -4.38
C ALA A 660 -7.64 -12.55 -3.40
N LEU A 661 -8.84 -12.20 -3.88
CA LEU A 661 -9.99 -11.86 -3.04
C LEU A 661 -10.40 -13.02 -2.12
N TYR A 662 -10.43 -14.25 -2.64
CA TYR A 662 -10.70 -15.45 -1.84
C TYR A 662 -9.68 -15.63 -0.73
N ARG A 663 -8.38 -15.46 -1.02
CA ARG A 663 -7.31 -15.57 -0.03
C ARG A 663 -7.38 -14.48 1.04
N ASP A 664 -7.73 -13.26 0.63
CA ASP A 664 -7.87 -12.10 1.51
C ASP A 664 -9.15 -12.10 2.35
N GLY A 665 -10.10 -13.01 2.05
CA GLY A 665 -11.33 -13.22 2.81
C GLY A 665 -12.58 -12.56 2.23
N HIS A 666 -12.47 -11.89 1.08
CA HIS A 666 -13.56 -11.26 0.35
C HIS A 666 -14.37 -12.27 -0.48
N TYR A 667 -14.96 -13.27 0.19
CA TYR A 667 -15.60 -14.43 -0.47
C TYR A 667 -16.77 -14.04 -1.39
N ASN A 668 -17.54 -13.02 -1.02
CA ASN A 668 -18.69 -12.58 -1.81
C ASN A 668 -18.26 -11.91 -3.14
N GLU A 669 -17.20 -11.11 -3.12
CA GLU A 669 -16.65 -10.51 -4.35
C GLU A 669 -15.97 -11.58 -5.21
N ALA A 670 -15.26 -12.53 -4.59
CA ALA A 670 -14.65 -13.66 -5.28
C ALA A 670 -15.69 -14.55 -5.99
N GLU A 671 -16.85 -14.80 -5.35
CA GLU A 671 -17.94 -15.58 -5.94
C GLU A 671 -18.40 -15.01 -7.29
N VAL A 672 -18.71 -13.71 -7.33
CA VAL A 672 -19.21 -13.05 -8.55
C VAL A 672 -18.22 -13.22 -9.70
N LEU A 673 -16.93 -13.04 -9.42
CA LEU A 673 -15.88 -13.17 -10.43
C LEU A 673 -15.62 -14.63 -10.83
N PHE A 674 -15.67 -15.58 -9.90
CA PHE A 674 -15.52 -17.00 -10.22
C PHE A 674 -16.69 -17.52 -11.07
N ILE A 675 -17.92 -17.03 -10.86
CA ILE A 675 -19.06 -17.34 -11.74
C ILE A 675 -18.77 -16.82 -13.16
N GLN A 676 -18.39 -15.55 -13.30
CA GLN A 676 -18.07 -14.96 -14.59
C GLN A 676 -16.98 -15.73 -15.35
N VAL A 677 -15.88 -16.08 -14.66
CA VAL A 677 -14.78 -16.87 -15.25
C VAL A 677 -15.24 -18.28 -15.63
N THR A 678 -16.06 -18.92 -14.79
CA THR A 678 -16.58 -20.27 -15.05
C THR A 678 -17.48 -20.28 -16.28
N ASP A 679 -18.39 -19.31 -16.39
CA ASP A 679 -19.30 -19.20 -17.52
C ASP A 679 -18.55 -18.90 -18.83
N SER A 680 -17.54 -18.02 -18.79
CA SER A 680 -16.67 -17.78 -19.95
C SER A 680 -15.91 -19.05 -20.37
N ARG A 681 -15.27 -19.75 -19.42
CA ARG A 681 -14.53 -20.99 -19.69
C ARG A 681 -15.43 -22.09 -20.24
N ARG A 682 -16.64 -22.22 -19.70
CA ARG A 682 -17.66 -23.14 -20.21
C ARG A 682 -18.04 -22.83 -21.66
N ARG A 683 -18.26 -21.55 -22.01
CA ARG A 683 -18.60 -21.14 -23.38
C ARG A 683 -17.47 -21.38 -24.38
N VAL A 684 -16.23 -21.06 -24.01
CA VAL A 684 -15.08 -21.08 -24.93
C VAL A 684 -14.43 -22.46 -25.03
N LEU A 685 -14.27 -23.16 -23.90
CA LEU A 685 -13.53 -24.43 -23.82
C LEU A 685 -14.44 -25.65 -23.62
N GLY A 686 -15.70 -25.44 -23.26
CA GLY A 686 -16.65 -26.48 -22.90
C GLY A 686 -16.60 -26.85 -21.40
N ASP A 687 -17.63 -27.58 -20.97
CA ASP A 687 -17.79 -28.08 -19.59
C ASP A 687 -16.69 -29.07 -19.18
N GLU A 688 -16.12 -29.81 -20.14
CA GLU A 688 -15.17 -30.88 -19.88
C GLU A 688 -13.73 -30.40 -19.69
N HIS A 689 -13.44 -29.16 -20.08
CA HIS A 689 -12.07 -28.70 -20.14
C HIS A 689 -11.46 -28.59 -18.74
N PRO A 690 -10.23 -29.07 -18.48
CA PRO A 690 -9.59 -29.01 -17.16
C PRO A 690 -9.62 -27.62 -16.51
N SER A 691 -9.40 -26.57 -17.29
CA SER A 691 -9.51 -25.18 -16.82
C SER A 691 -10.92 -24.79 -16.35
N THR A 692 -11.98 -25.29 -16.99
CA THR A 692 -13.37 -25.08 -16.56
C THR A 692 -13.61 -25.76 -15.22
N LEU A 693 -13.14 -27.00 -15.07
CA LEU A 693 -13.25 -27.76 -13.82
C LEU A 693 -12.53 -27.08 -12.65
N ILE A 694 -11.34 -26.50 -12.88
CA ILE A 694 -10.62 -25.72 -11.86
C ILE A 694 -11.44 -24.51 -11.40
N CYS A 695 -12.15 -23.84 -12.31
CA CYS A 695 -12.99 -22.69 -11.96
C CYS A 695 -14.21 -23.10 -11.13
N VAL A 696 -14.85 -24.23 -11.48
CA VAL A 696 -15.95 -24.81 -10.68
C VAL A 696 -15.47 -25.21 -9.28
N ALA A 697 -14.27 -25.80 -9.16
CA ALA A 697 -13.68 -26.15 -7.86
C ALA A 697 -13.39 -24.91 -6.99
N ASN A 698 -12.94 -23.81 -7.59
CA ASN A 698 -12.74 -22.54 -6.87
C ASN A 698 -14.08 -21.94 -6.40
N LEU A 699 -15.13 -22.04 -7.22
CA LEU A 699 -16.48 -21.62 -6.84
C LEU A 699 -17.03 -22.47 -5.68
N SER A 700 -16.88 -23.80 -5.75
CA SER A 700 -17.24 -24.74 -4.67
C SER A 700 -16.51 -24.38 -3.37
N SER A 701 -15.21 -24.11 -3.45
CA SER A 701 -14.41 -23.67 -2.30
C SER A 701 -14.87 -22.33 -1.72
N THR A 702 -15.38 -21.43 -2.56
CA THR A 702 -15.93 -20.13 -2.15
C THR A 702 -17.26 -20.30 -1.39
N TYR A 703 -18.17 -21.13 -1.92
CA TYR A 703 -19.41 -21.50 -1.22
C TYR A 703 -19.16 -22.20 0.11
N ALA A 704 -18.14 -23.05 0.20
CA ALA A 704 -17.74 -23.69 1.44
C ALA A 704 -17.32 -22.66 2.51
N LYS A 705 -16.56 -21.62 2.13
CA LYS A 705 -16.17 -20.52 3.03
C LYS A 705 -17.36 -19.66 3.48
N GLN A 706 -18.38 -19.54 2.65
CA GLN A 706 -19.65 -18.89 2.99
C GLN A 706 -20.61 -19.80 3.80
N GLY A 707 -20.27 -21.09 4.01
CA GLY A 707 -21.12 -22.05 4.71
C GLY A 707 -22.29 -22.60 3.88
N ARG A 708 -22.28 -22.40 2.56
CA ARG A 708 -23.35 -22.79 1.62
C ARG A 708 -23.21 -24.25 1.15
N TRP A 709 -23.19 -25.18 2.09
CA TRP A 709 -22.83 -26.59 1.85
C TRP A 709 -23.70 -27.36 0.85
N LYS A 710 -24.96 -26.95 0.64
CA LYS A 710 -25.83 -27.57 -0.37
C LYS A 710 -25.40 -27.26 -1.79
N GLU A 711 -24.92 -26.05 -2.04
CA GLU A 711 -24.43 -25.63 -3.35
C GLU A 711 -23.05 -26.23 -3.63
N VAL A 712 -22.20 -26.32 -2.60
CA VAL A 712 -20.95 -27.09 -2.63
C VAL A 712 -21.21 -28.53 -3.08
N GLU A 713 -22.16 -29.23 -2.43
CA GLU A 713 -22.50 -30.62 -2.78
C GLU A 713 -22.95 -30.76 -4.24
N ASN A 714 -23.81 -29.84 -4.72
CA ASN A 714 -24.26 -29.86 -6.11
C ASN A 714 -23.10 -29.69 -7.10
N LEU A 715 -22.20 -28.73 -6.84
CA LEU A 715 -21.03 -28.51 -7.69
C LEU A 715 -20.03 -29.67 -7.63
N ASP A 716 -19.73 -30.18 -6.43
CA ASP A 716 -18.80 -31.30 -6.24
C ASP A 716 -19.32 -32.57 -6.93
N MET A 717 -20.63 -32.85 -6.88
CA MET A 717 -21.24 -33.96 -7.60
C MET A 717 -21.11 -33.79 -9.12
N GLN A 718 -21.37 -32.60 -9.66
CA GLN A 718 -21.21 -32.32 -11.09
C GLN A 718 -19.76 -32.52 -11.55
N VAL A 719 -18.80 -31.99 -10.80
CA VAL A 719 -17.36 -32.15 -11.11
C VAL A 719 -16.93 -33.62 -11.01
N LEU A 720 -17.45 -34.37 -10.02
CA LEU A 720 -17.14 -35.78 -9.85
C LEU A 720 -17.70 -36.65 -10.99
N GLU A 721 -18.97 -36.46 -11.36
CA GLU A 721 -19.59 -37.19 -12.48
C GLU A 721 -18.80 -36.96 -13.77
N MET A 722 -18.37 -35.71 -13.98
CA MET A 722 -17.56 -35.33 -15.12
C MET A 722 -16.17 -35.95 -15.10
N ALA A 723 -15.47 -35.89 -13.96
CA ALA A 723 -14.15 -36.48 -13.80
C ALA A 723 -14.17 -37.98 -14.05
N LYS A 724 -15.22 -38.69 -13.59
CA LYS A 724 -15.42 -40.11 -13.89
C LYS A 724 -15.59 -40.37 -15.39
N ARG A 725 -16.38 -39.54 -16.08
CA ARG A 725 -16.61 -39.68 -17.53
C ARG A 725 -15.35 -39.46 -18.36
N VAL A 726 -14.59 -38.40 -18.05
CA VAL A 726 -13.47 -37.94 -18.88
C VAL A 726 -12.16 -38.66 -18.51
N LEU A 727 -11.94 -38.90 -17.21
CA LEU A 727 -10.65 -39.39 -16.69
C LEU A 727 -10.72 -40.83 -16.15
N GLY A 728 -11.91 -41.34 -15.79
CA GLY A 728 -12.14 -42.67 -15.22
C GLY A 728 -12.16 -42.72 -13.68
N ASP A 729 -12.53 -43.87 -13.10
CA ASP A 729 -12.75 -44.07 -11.65
C ASP A 729 -11.47 -43.98 -10.80
N GLU A 730 -10.31 -44.28 -11.40
CA GLU A 730 -9.04 -44.40 -10.69
C GLU A 730 -8.10 -43.21 -10.91
N HIS A 731 -8.48 -42.25 -11.76
CA HIS A 731 -7.61 -41.13 -12.07
C HIS A 731 -7.39 -40.23 -10.84
N PRO A 732 -6.15 -39.74 -10.58
CA PRO A 732 -5.85 -38.91 -9.41
C PRO A 732 -6.82 -37.74 -9.19
N ASN A 733 -7.20 -37.02 -10.26
CA ASN A 733 -8.16 -35.92 -10.17
C ASN A 733 -9.58 -36.38 -9.80
N THR A 734 -10.02 -37.56 -10.26
CA THR A 734 -11.31 -38.14 -9.84
C THR A 734 -11.29 -38.43 -8.34
N LEU A 735 -10.20 -39.00 -7.84
CA LEU A 735 -10.03 -39.28 -6.40
C LEU A 735 -9.97 -37.99 -5.55
N ILE A 736 -9.43 -36.89 -6.09
CA ILE A 736 -9.51 -35.57 -5.45
C ILE A 736 -10.96 -35.10 -5.36
N CYS A 737 -11.75 -35.25 -6.43
CA CYS A 737 -13.17 -34.88 -6.42
C CYS A 737 -13.97 -35.68 -5.40
N ILE A 738 -13.72 -37.00 -5.28
CA ILE A 738 -14.35 -37.83 -4.24
C ILE A 738 -13.96 -37.35 -2.84
N SER A 739 -12.70 -37.00 -2.62
CA SER A 739 -12.21 -36.49 -1.32
C SER A 739 -12.84 -35.13 -0.95
N ASN A 740 -13.07 -34.26 -1.94
CA ASN A 740 -13.76 -32.99 -1.74
C ASN A 740 -15.22 -33.20 -1.36
N LEU A 741 -15.94 -34.08 -2.07
CA LEU A 741 -17.33 -34.42 -1.75
C LEU A 741 -17.45 -35.05 -0.36
N ALA A 742 -16.51 -35.92 0.04
CA ALA A 742 -16.46 -36.47 1.39
C ALA A 742 -16.28 -35.38 2.46
N SER A 743 -15.40 -34.41 2.19
CA SER A 743 -15.23 -33.23 3.07
C SER A 743 -16.52 -32.42 3.16
N THR A 744 -17.23 -32.24 2.05
CA THR A 744 -18.54 -31.58 2.02
C THR A 744 -19.56 -32.30 2.91
N TYR A 745 -19.64 -33.64 2.83
CA TYR A 745 -20.49 -34.43 3.74
C TYR A 745 -20.05 -34.34 5.19
N LEU A 746 -18.75 -34.30 5.48
CA LEU A 746 -18.22 -34.10 6.82
C LEU A 746 -18.74 -32.80 7.44
N TYR A 747 -18.68 -31.69 6.70
CA TYR A 747 -19.17 -30.37 7.17
C TYR A 747 -20.70 -30.31 7.27
N GLN A 748 -21.43 -31.08 6.45
CA GLN A 748 -22.87 -31.26 6.60
C GLN A 748 -23.27 -32.20 7.76
N LYS A 749 -22.29 -32.75 8.51
CA LYS A 749 -22.48 -33.76 9.57
C LYS A 749 -23.00 -35.12 9.07
N ARG A 750 -22.85 -35.40 7.78
CA ARG A 750 -23.17 -36.67 7.12
C ARG A 750 -21.96 -37.61 7.17
N TRP A 751 -21.50 -37.90 8.39
CA TRP A 751 -20.20 -38.53 8.62
C TRP A 751 -20.06 -39.95 8.05
N LYS A 752 -21.17 -40.68 7.89
CA LYS A 752 -21.15 -42.03 7.31
C LYS A 752 -20.86 -42.00 5.81
N GLU A 753 -21.48 -41.08 5.09
CA GLU A 753 -21.27 -40.93 3.64
C GLU A 753 -19.86 -40.39 3.36
N ALA A 754 -19.35 -39.49 4.20
CA ALA A 754 -17.95 -39.06 4.14
C ALA A 754 -16.98 -40.25 4.32
N GLU A 755 -17.21 -41.07 5.33
CA GLU A 755 -16.39 -42.25 5.64
C GLU A 755 -16.39 -43.28 4.51
N GLU A 756 -17.55 -43.56 3.90
CA GLU A 756 -17.65 -44.49 2.76
C GLU A 756 -16.82 -44.00 1.56
N LEU A 757 -16.91 -42.71 1.22
CA LEU A 757 -16.14 -42.11 0.13
C LEU A 757 -14.64 -42.07 0.44
N GLU A 758 -14.24 -41.74 1.66
CA GLU A 758 -12.84 -41.73 2.08
C GLU A 758 -12.22 -43.13 2.08
N GLN A 759 -12.95 -44.15 2.54
CA GLN A 759 -12.52 -45.54 2.47
C GLN A 759 -12.32 -45.98 1.02
N GLN A 760 -13.25 -45.66 0.12
CA GLN A 760 -13.11 -45.93 -1.31
C GLN A 760 -11.84 -45.30 -1.89
N VAL A 761 -11.57 -44.03 -1.59
CA VAL A 761 -10.35 -43.33 -2.08
C VAL A 761 -9.09 -43.99 -1.53
N ILE A 762 -9.06 -44.35 -0.25
CA ILE A 762 -7.92 -45.03 0.38
C ILE A 762 -7.67 -46.38 -0.30
N GLU A 763 -8.68 -47.20 -0.52
CA GLU A 763 -8.54 -48.50 -1.18
C GLU A 763 -7.95 -48.37 -2.60
N ILE A 764 -8.45 -47.42 -3.39
CA ILE A 764 -7.92 -47.18 -4.73
C ILE A 764 -6.48 -46.66 -4.66
N ARG A 765 -6.17 -45.68 -3.80
CA ARG A 765 -4.80 -45.13 -3.67
C ARG A 765 -3.82 -46.17 -3.17
N LYS A 766 -4.21 -47.04 -2.23
CA LYS A 766 -3.39 -48.17 -1.77
C LYS A 766 -3.05 -49.13 -2.90
N ARG A 767 -4.04 -49.46 -3.74
CA ARG A 767 -3.84 -50.35 -4.89
C ARG A 767 -2.97 -49.73 -5.99
N VAL A 768 -3.16 -48.44 -6.29
CA VAL A 768 -2.50 -47.76 -7.42
C VAL A 768 -1.14 -47.17 -7.05
N LEU A 769 -1.03 -46.52 -5.89
CA LEU A 769 0.14 -45.76 -5.45
C LEU A 769 0.92 -46.46 -4.33
N GLY A 770 0.28 -47.39 -3.62
CA GLY A 770 0.82 -48.06 -2.45
C GLY A 770 0.32 -47.48 -1.12
N ASP A 771 0.39 -48.31 -0.08
CA ASP A 771 -0.02 -47.96 1.29
C ASP A 771 0.77 -46.78 1.89
N GLU A 772 2.00 -46.49 1.44
CA GLU A 772 2.90 -45.46 2.02
C GLU A 772 2.97 -44.15 1.21
N HIS A 773 2.27 -44.06 0.08
CA HIS A 773 2.35 -42.88 -0.79
C HIS A 773 1.76 -41.63 -0.11
N PRO A 774 2.33 -40.42 -0.28
CA PRO A 774 1.85 -39.20 0.37
C PRO A 774 0.34 -38.94 0.20
N ASN A 775 -0.19 -39.10 -1.02
CA ASN A 775 -1.63 -38.99 -1.26
C ASN A 775 -2.48 -40.03 -0.50
N THR A 776 -1.98 -41.25 -0.28
CA THR A 776 -2.66 -42.26 0.55
C THR A 776 -2.71 -41.80 2.01
N LEU A 777 -1.59 -41.28 2.52
CA LEU A 777 -1.47 -40.75 3.88
C LEU A 777 -2.37 -39.54 4.13
N ILE A 778 -2.52 -38.66 3.14
CA ILE A 778 -3.48 -37.53 3.19
C ILE A 778 -4.91 -38.06 3.34
N SER A 779 -5.32 -39.03 2.53
CA SER A 779 -6.66 -39.62 2.64
C SER A 779 -6.89 -40.31 3.99
N MET A 780 -5.89 -41.00 4.54
CA MET A 780 -5.96 -41.57 5.88
C MET A 780 -6.10 -40.51 6.97
N SER A 781 -5.45 -39.36 6.82
CA SER A 781 -5.59 -38.22 7.74
C SER A 781 -7.01 -37.63 7.68
N ASN A 782 -7.61 -37.53 6.50
CA ASN A 782 -8.99 -37.08 6.34
C ASN A 782 -9.97 -38.07 7.01
N LEU A 783 -9.79 -39.38 6.80
CA LEU A 783 -10.57 -40.41 7.50
C LEU A 783 -10.45 -40.32 9.02
N ALA A 784 -9.24 -40.02 9.53
CA ALA A 784 -9.04 -39.81 10.95
C ALA A 784 -9.80 -38.57 11.47
N ALA A 785 -9.87 -37.49 10.69
CA ALA A 785 -10.70 -36.34 11.01
C ALA A 785 -12.21 -36.69 11.00
N THR A 786 -12.65 -37.56 10.09
CA THR A 786 -14.02 -38.08 10.07
C THR A 786 -14.33 -38.91 11.33
N HIS A 787 -13.46 -39.84 11.71
CA HIS A 787 -13.59 -40.59 12.97
C HIS A 787 -13.61 -39.67 14.19
N SER A 788 -12.78 -38.63 14.22
CA SER A 788 -12.77 -37.63 15.27
C SER A 788 -14.10 -36.90 15.41
N ASN A 789 -14.72 -36.48 14.30
CA ASN A 789 -16.03 -35.82 14.31
C ASN A 789 -17.14 -36.76 14.79
N GLN A 790 -16.99 -38.07 14.56
CA GLN A 790 -17.86 -39.10 15.11
C GLN A 790 -17.53 -39.49 16.57
N GLN A 791 -16.60 -38.79 17.23
CA GLN A 791 -16.10 -39.09 18.59
C GLN A 791 -15.42 -40.47 18.73
N ARG A 792 -15.00 -41.08 17.62
CA ARG A 792 -14.19 -42.32 17.58
C ARG A 792 -12.71 -41.99 17.72
N TRP A 793 -12.35 -41.41 18.87
CA TRP A 793 -11.01 -40.86 19.13
C TRP A 793 -9.86 -41.88 19.00
N LYS A 794 -10.10 -43.15 19.34
CA LYS A 794 -9.08 -44.21 19.27
C LYS A 794 -8.75 -44.60 17.82
N GLU A 795 -9.76 -44.68 16.97
CA GLU A 795 -9.58 -44.99 15.54
C GLU A 795 -8.87 -43.83 14.83
N ALA A 796 -9.24 -42.59 15.15
CA ALA A 796 -8.57 -41.39 14.66
C ALA A 796 -7.09 -41.32 15.10
N GLU A 797 -6.81 -41.63 16.38
CA GLU A 797 -5.44 -41.68 16.90
C GLU A 797 -4.60 -42.74 16.18
N ASN A 798 -5.10 -43.96 16.03
CA ASN A 798 -4.36 -45.04 15.36
C ASN A 798 -3.96 -44.66 13.93
N LEU A 799 -4.88 -44.06 13.17
CA LEU A 799 -4.59 -43.58 11.81
C LEU A 799 -3.55 -42.45 11.81
N LEU A 800 -3.70 -41.46 12.69
CA LEU A 800 -2.79 -40.30 12.73
C LEU A 800 -1.40 -40.63 13.27
N VAL A 801 -1.27 -41.60 14.18
CA VAL A 801 0.04 -42.13 14.61
C VAL A 801 0.73 -42.78 13.42
N GLN A 802 0.04 -43.66 12.71
CA GLN A 802 0.59 -44.31 11.51
C GLN A 802 1.02 -43.27 10.45
N VAL A 803 0.16 -42.28 10.18
CA VAL A 803 0.48 -41.22 9.21
C VAL A 803 1.67 -40.38 9.67
N ALA A 804 1.67 -39.89 10.92
CA ALA A 804 2.74 -39.02 11.42
C ALA A 804 4.11 -39.74 11.41
N GLU A 805 4.17 -41.02 11.79
CA GLU A 805 5.39 -41.81 11.74
C GLU A 805 5.86 -42.06 10.30
N THR A 806 4.94 -42.44 9.41
CA THR A 806 5.25 -42.74 8.01
C THR A 806 5.67 -41.48 7.25
N SER A 807 4.95 -40.37 7.40
CA SER A 807 5.30 -39.06 6.82
C SER A 807 6.64 -38.55 7.36
N LYS A 808 6.90 -38.69 8.67
CA LYS A 808 8.20 -38.32 9.24
C LYS A 808 9.35 -39.15 8.66
N ARG A 809 9.12 -40.43 8.37
CA ARG A 809 10.12 -41.33 7.77
C ARG A 809 10.38 -41.02 6.29
N ILE A 810 9.33 -40.75 5.52
CA ILE A 810 9.41 -40.62 4.05
C ILE A 810 9.68 -39.18 3.62
N LEU A 811 8.96 -38.22 4.20
CA LEU A 811 9.00 -36.80 3.81
C LEU A 811 9.93 -35.97 4.71
N GLY A 812 10.30 -36.52 5.86
CA GLY A 812 11.09 -35.82 6.86
C GLY A 812 10.22 -35.07 7.88
N HIS A 813 10.89 -34.59 8.94
CA HIS A 813 10.22 -33.98 10.10
C HIS A 813 9.75 -32.53 9.87
N GLU A 814 10.27 -31.85 8.84
CA GLU A 814 9.92 -30.45 8.54
C GLU A 814 8.88 -30.33 7.41
N HIS A 815 8.52 -31.43 6.76
CA HIS A 815 7.59 -31.40 5.64
C HIS A 815 6.19 -30.94 6.08
N PRO A 816 5.50 -30.08 5.31
CA PRO A 816 4.17 -29.56 5.66
C PRO A 816 3.18 -30.66 6.07
N GLU A 817 3.09 -31.75 5.30
CA GLU A 817 2.21 -32.89 5.62
C GLU A 817 2.56 -33.60 6.95
N THR A 818 3.85 -33.74 7.28
CA THR A 818 4.27 -34.28 8.58
C THR A 818 3.82 -33.34 9.70
N LEU A 819 3.95 -32.03 9.50
CA LEU A 819 3.52 -31.03 10.49
C LEU A 819 1.98 -30.98 10.63
N VAL A 820 1.23 -31.17 9.55
CA VAL A 820 -0.24 -31.29 9.56
C VAL A 820 -0.69 -32.51 10.34
N SER A 821 -0.17 -33.69 10.02
CA SER A 821 -0.53 -34.93 10.73
C SER A 821 -0.17 -34.89 12.22
N MET A 822 1.01 -34.36 12.59
CA MET A 822 1.40 -34.16 13.99
C MET A 822 0.46 -33.21 14.73
N SER A 823 0.03 -32.13 14.07
CA SER A 823 -0.87 -31.17 14.70
C SER A 823 -2.29 -31.72 14.87
N ASN A 824 -2.77 -32.48 13.89
CA ASN A 824 -4.03 -33.21 13.99
C ASN A 824 -3.97 -34.26 15.11
N LEU A 825 -2.87 -34.99 15.23
CA LEU A 825 -2.66 -35.93 16.35
C LEU A 825 -2.69 -35.21 17.70
N ALA A 826 -2.01 -34.07 17.83
CA ALA A 826 -2.04 -33.26 19.04
C ALA A 826 -3.47 -32.78 19.39
N PHE A 827 -4.27 -32.44 18.39
CA PHE A 827 -5.69 -32.10 18.58
C PHE A 827 -6.48 -33.29 19.15
N ILE A 828 -6.30 -34.49 18.62
CA ILE A 828 -6.97 -35.71 19.12
C ILE A 828 -6.54 -36.03 20.55
N LEU A 829 -5.23 -36.00 20.84
CA LEU A 829 -4.69 -36.23 22.18
C LEU A 829 -5.27 -35.24 23.20
N ARG A 830 -5.37 -33.96 22.81
CA ARG A 830 -6.02 -32.94 23.63
C ARG A 830 -7.50 -33.26 23.87
N ALA A 831 -8.23 -33.69 22.85
CA ALA A 831 -9.64 -34.05 22.98
C ALA A 831 -9.86 -35.25 23.93
N GLN A 832 -8.89 -36.17 24.00
CA GLN A 832 -8.85 -37.27 24.96
C GLN A 832 -8.38 -36.86 26.38
N GLY A 833 -8.02 -35.59 26.62
CA GLY A 833 -7.51 -35.10 27.91
C GLY A 833 -6.00 -35.29 28.13
N ARG A 834 -5.26 -35.81 27.15
CA ARG A 834 -3.80 -36.03 27.21
C ARG A 834 -3.05 -34.75 26.82
N HIS A 835 -3.17 -33.72 27.66
CA HIS A 835 -2.67 -32.38 27.36
C HIS A 835 -1.15 -32.29 27.25
N GLU A 836 -0.39 -33.02 28.08
CA GLU A 836 1.08 -32.96 28.06
C GLU A 836 1.65 -33.56 26.77
N GLU A 837 1.11 -34.70 26.33
CA GLU A 837 1.48 -35.33 25.06
C GLU A 837 1.12 -34.44 23.87
N ALA A 838 -0.06 -33.80 23.89
CA ALA A 838 -0.45 -32.83 22.88
C ALA A 838 0.53 -31.63 22.81
N ILE A 839 0.96 -31.08 23.96
CA ILE A 839 1.94 -29.99 24.01
C ILE A 839 3.28 -30.44 23.43
N SER A 840 3.73 -31.65 23.77
CA SER A 840 5.00 -32.19 23.30
C SER A 840 5.07 -32.30 21.76
N LEU A 841 3.93 -32.54 21.11
CA LEU A 841 3.82 -32.63 19.65
C LEU A 841 3.60 -31.27 18.98
N ILE A 842 2.69 -30.43 19.50
CA ILE A 842 2.31 -29.18 18.83
C ILE A 842 3.33 -28.05 19.01
N GLN A 843 4.11 -28.05 20.09
CA GLN A 843 5.08 -26.98 20.35
C GLN A 843 6.23 -26.96 19.34
N PRO A 844 6.92 -28.08 19.05
CA PRO A 844 7.91 -28.13 17.96
C PRO A 844 7.28 -27.86 16.60
N CYS A 845 6.04 -28.33 16.38
CA CYS A 845 5.34 -28.13 15.12
C CYS A 845 5.04 -26.65 14.84
N TYR A 846 4.57 -25.91 15.85
CA TYR A 846 4.37 -24.46 15.74
C TYR A 846 5.67 -23.72 15.42
N GLN A 847 6.77 -24.05 16.11
CA GLN A 847 8.07 -23.42 15.86
C GLN A 847 8.56 -23.67 14.43
N LEU A 848 8.42 -24.89 13.92
CA LEU A 848 8.78 -25.23 12.54
C LEU A 848 7.87 -24.53 11.52
N ARG A 849 6.55 -24.48 11.77
CA ARG A 849 5.61 -23.77 10.89
C ARG A 849 5.85 -22.27 10.86
N GLU A 850 6.11 -21.65 12.02
CA GLU A 850 6.47 -20.24 12.09
C GLU A 850 7.76 -19.95 11.31
N ARG A 851 8.73 -20.87 11.38
CA ARG A 851 10.00 -20.76 10.65
C ARG A 851 9.85 -20.95 9.13
N VAL A 852 9.00 -21.88 8.70
CA VAL A 852 8.87 -22.28 7.27
C VAL A 852 7.80 -21.48 6.52
N LEU A 853 6.64 -21.27 7.13
CA LEU A 853 5.47 -20.65 6.49
C LEU A 853 5.26 -19.19 6.93
N GLY A 854 5.98 -18.74 7.96
CA GLY A 854 5.81 -17.43 8.57
C GLY A 854 4.67 -17.39 9.60
N ALA A 855 4.67 -16.33 10.41
CA ALA A 855 3.74 -16.15 11.54
C ALA A 855 2.28 -15.93 11.10
N HIS A 856 2.06 -15.33 9.93
CA HIS A 856 0.72 -14.97 9.46
C HIS A 856 -0.01 -16.11 8.71
N HIS A 857 0.70 -17.20 8.37
CA HIS A 857 0.08 -18.32 7.66
C HIS A 857 -1.04 -18.95 8.50
N PRO A 858 -2.21 -19.30 7.91
CA PRO A 858 -3.33 -19.88 8.65
C PRO A 858 -2.95 -21.11 9.48
N ASP A 859 -2.10 -21.98 8.95
CA ASP A 859 -1.64 -23.19 9.65
C ASP A 859 -0.72 -22.89 10.84
N THR A 860 0.08 -21.82 10.77
CA THR A 860 0.90 -21.35 11.89
C THR A 860 0.00 -20.75 12.97
N LYS A 861 -0.97 -19.90 12.58
CA LYS A 861 -1.96 -19.32 13.49
C LYS A 861 -2.78 -20.42 14.19
N TRP A 862 -3.17 -21.47 13.47
CA TRP A 862 -3.91 -22.60 14.04
C TRP A 862 -3.06 -23.42 15.02
N ALA A 863 -1.82 -23.77 14.66
CA ALA A 863 -0.91 -24.49 15.56
C ALA A 863 -0.64 -23.70 16.85
N PHE A 864 -0.44 -22.38 16.74
CA PHE A 864 -0.31 -21.48 17.88
C PHE A 864 -1.56 -21.46 18.76
N ALA A 865 -2.75 -21.34 18.15
CA ALA A 865 -4.01 -21.36 18.87
C ALA A 865 -4.23 -22.70 19.59
N LEU A 866 -3.88 -23.83 18.96
CA LEU A 866 -3.97 -25.15 19.56
C LEU A 866 -3.00 -25.29 20.74
N LEU A 867 -1.75 -24.82 20.60
CA LEU A 867 -0.75 -24.79 21.67
C LEU A 867 -1.27 -24.01 22.89
N ASN A 868 -1.80 -22.80 22.67
CA ASN A 868 -2.36 -21.98 23.75
C ASN A 868 -3.56 -22.64 24.41
N LYS A 869 -4.45 -23.26 23.64
CA LYS A 869 -5.59 -24.03 24.16
C LYS A 869 -5.17 -25.27 24.96
N CYS A 870 -4.01 -25.86 24.70
CA CYS A 870 -3.46 -26.94 25.52
C CYS A 870 -2.87 -26.41 26.83
N ARG A 871 -2.24 -25.22 26.81
CA ARG A 871 -1.62 -24.59 27.98
C ARG A 871 -2.63 -23.98 28.96
N ALA A 872 -3.74 -23.44 28.46
CA ALA A 872 -4.73 -22.71 29.26
C ALA A 872 -5.58 -23.58 30.23
N ARG A 873 -5.45 -24.91 30.20
CA ARG A 873 -6.15 -25.84 31.10
C ARG A 873 -5.20 -26.61 32.04
N LYS A 874 -3.99 -26.07 32.27
CA LYS A 874 -3.10 -26.57 33.33
C LYS A 874 -3.54 -26.09 34.70
#